data_AF-B1VYQ2-F1
#
_entry.id   AF-B1VYQ2-F1
#
_cell.length_a   1.000
_cell.length_b   1.000
_cell.length_c   1.000
_cell.angle_alpha   90.00
_cell.angle_beta   90.00
_cell.angle_gamma   90.00
#
_symmetry.space_group_name_H-M   'P 1'
#
loop_
_entity.id
_entity.type
_entity.pdbx_description
1 polymer ?
#
loop_
_entity_poly.entity_id
_entity_poly.type
_entity_poly.pdbx_seq_one_letter_code
_entity_poly.pdbx_strand_id
1 'polypeptide(L)'
;MEQPLPGAPVDAWLRTPRPPQEPGVWRYGYTPPPPEEPEGVSNRSLLVGALISLLSALLLWSLWRNGYLPYRLVPLKLFTPGEWWNPGTSGGPRTIEGSDALTVYEAILFGLLAYGCGRIGNFSELFRRHVADRGQPFLALAAAAAAGLTQLLVWKEALPVVRPVLVLVASVAGGEIYQSQTVVNVIYAVIAAAVLYPFARLGRWRELIAARRGDGVPAAGPATSPAAGTSADQWPELRAAGWTDAADTLTAEVRTGRMNDVDAARLRHAWTLATQRPDRLAALAEAVLRTGGAAALHPSGHRDLPRRGARHDVLTGQVRIGRCADDPHNPYVRRGTGLALEPALLGTSLLAVGPPGAGKTTRLVRPVVEALALRALAGQAAVLAVGGAGAPLGPDDAFDVVVRVGHPGSAHDIDLYGGTTDPDEAAAVLAEGLVGDVGSLDSRRAATVLAQLLGPYRAARGHFPSVPELRELLDGTPDALAGLRASLEAAGHHAMLRELDARSRQAGGPGDPAPALADRVALLDRPAFAGFFATGPDARPFSLRALGQHPLRVRVDLPERGHAEASRLLTRLFLAQFTAITAARTDTTLFACLVLDDATHAVTAETVRGIRRLRSVNAGAVLALRTVDDVPEALHTPLLGAVGCTAAFSGITTWDGKRFAEAWGKEWVETREVAQHTVFADQPFTRALHALRKLVTGKAVTTDAVTVRQVERERWSASELAYAVPAGHAVIRLATVQGDHAPPLLVHLDG
;
A
#
# COMPACT_ATOMS: atom_id res chain seq x y z
N MET A 1 13.62 10.81 41.04
CA MET A 1 13.18 9.81 40.06
C MET A 1 14.19 9.81 38.94
N GLU A 2 15.13 8.86 38.97
CA GLU A 2 16.05 8.60 37.87
C GLU A 2 15.24 8.36 36.59
N GLN A 3 15.57 9.10 35.53
CA GLN A 3 15.06 8.83 34.19
C GLN A 3 15.53 7.43 33.79
N PRO A 4 14.65 6.54 33.31
CA PRO A 4 15.08 5.23 32.83
C PRO A 4 16.04 5.43 31.66
N LEU A 5 17.17 4.72 31.72
CA LEU A 5 18.15 4.67 30.63
C LEU A 5 17.43 4.46 29.28
N PRO A 6 17.78 5.22 28.21
CA PRO A 6 17.27 4.92 26.89
C PRO A 6 17.66 3.48 26.53
N GLY A 7 16.66 2.62 26.30
CA GLY A 7 16.88 1.22 25.94
C GLY A 7 17.73 1.08 24.69
N ALA A 8 18.38 -0.07 24.52
CA ALA A 8 19.13 -0.38 23.30
C ALA A 8 18.25 -0.23 22.03
N PRO A 9 18.82 0.15 20.87
CA PRO A 9 18.04 0.40 19.65
C PRO A 9 17.12 -0.76 19.23
N VAL A 10 17.55 -2.00 19.46
CA VAL A 10 16.78 -3.22 19.14
C VAL A 10 15.60 -3.42 20.09
N ASP A 11 15.74 -3.03 21.36
CA ASP A 11 14.62 -3.06 22.31
C ASP A 11 13.48 -2.17 21.80
N ALA A 12 13.78 -0.91 21.48
CA ALA A 12 12.81 0.01 20.90
C ALA A 12 12.18 -0.55 19.61
N TRP A 13 13.00 -1.13 18.72
CA TRP A 13 12.52 -1.74 17.48
C TRP A 13 11.58 -2.95 17.70
N LEU A 14 11.85 -3.80 18.69
CA LEU A 14 10.98 -4.93 19.04
C LEU A 14 9.65 -4.46 19.63
N ARG A 15 9.65 -3.38 20.41
CA ARG A 15 8.44 -2.82 21.03
C ARG A 15 7.58 -2.01 20.09
N THR A 16 8.12 -1.52 18.97
CA THR A 16 7.35 -0.75 17.99
C THR A 16 6.19 -1.59 17.41
N PRO A 17 4.95 -1.08 17.43
CA PRO A 17 3.79 -1.82 16.92
C PRO A 17 3.88 -2.04 15.39
N ARG A 18 3.36 -3.18 14.96
CA ARG A 18 3.29 -3.62 13.55
C ARG A 18 1.88 -4.15 13.25
N PRO A 19 0.86 -3.28 13.24
CA PRO A 19 -0.51 -3.73 13.00
C PRO A 19 -0.60 -4.42 11.62
N PRO A 20 -1.38 -5.50 11.49
CA PRO A 20 -1.71 -6.07 10.19
C PRO A 20 -2.46 -5.01 9.37
N GLN A 21 -2.07 -4.87 8.11
CA GLN A 21 -2.55 -3.84 7.19
C GLN A 21 -2.65 -4.40 5.78
N GLU A 22 -3.29 -3.65 4.91
CA GLU A 22 -3.39 -3.96 3.48
C GLU A 22 -2.03 -4.26 2.83
N PRO A 23 -2.03 -5.03 1.72
CA PRO A 23 -0.83 -5.32 0.95
C PRO A 23 -0.01 -4.07 0.63
N GLY A 24 1.29 -4.15 0.88
CA GLY A 24 2.25 -3.10 0.57
C GLY A 24 2.33 -1.94 1.55
N VAL A 25 1.56 -1.94 2.65
CA VAL A 25 1.73 -0.92 3.70
C VAL A 25 2.96 -1.24 4.54
N TRP A 26 3.83 -0.25 4.74
CA TRP A 26 4.93 -0.31 5.70
C TRP A 26 4.38 -0.34 7.14
N ARG A 27 4.53 -1.48 7.83
CA ARG A 27 3.87 -1.75 9.12
C ARG A 27 4.63 -1.19 10.32
N TYR A 28 5.95 -1.08 10.23
CA TYR A 28 6.78 -0.63 11.36
C TYR A 28 6.43 0.80 11.76
N GLY A 29 5.76 0.94 12.92
CA GLY A 29 5.30 2.22 13.45
C GLY A 29 4.13 2.82 12.65
N TYR A 30 3.35 1.99 11.96
CA TYR A 30 2.21 2.48 11.18
C TYR A 30 1.15 3.14 12.06
N THR A 31 0.77 4.36 11.70
CA THR A 31 -0.35 5.10 12.28
C THR A 31 -1.39 5.38 11.20
N PRO A 32 -2.67 5.01 11.42
CA PRO A 32 -3.71 5.28 10.44
C PRO A 32 -3.87 6.79 10.21
N PRO A 33 -4.11 7.24 8.96
CA PRO A 33 -4.39 8.64 8.70
C PRO A 33 -5.69 9.09 9.40
N PRO A 34 -5.83 10.39 9.74
CA PRO A 34 -7.08 10.93 10.28
C PRO A 34 -8.23 10.69 9.28
N PRO A 35 -9.50 10.57 9.72
CA PRO A 35 -10.62 10.37 8.80
C PRO A 35 -10.74 11.53 7.81
N GLU A 36 -11.16 11.23 6.57
CA GLU A 36 -11.34 12.23 5.52
C GLU A 36 -12.39 13.26 5.95
N GLU A 37 -11.99 14.54 6.04
CA GLU A 37 -12.94 15.61 6.30
C GLU A 37 -13.85 15.77 5.08
N PRO A 38 -15.18 15.64 5.21
CA PRO A 38 -16.08 15.84 4.08
C PRO A 38 -15.90 17.26 3.55
N GLU A 39 -15.75 17.43 2.23
CA GLU A 39 -15.64 18.73 1.57
C GLU A 39 -16.69 19.69 2.12
N GLY A 40 -16.26 20.57 3.02
CA GLY A 40 -17.16 21.43 3.75
C GLY A 40 -17.87 22.40 2.81
N VAL A 41 -19.18 22.55 2.98
CA VAL A 41 -19.95 23.63 2.34
C VAL A 41 -19.20 24.96 2.52
N SER A 42 -18.95 25.69 1.42
CA SER A 42 -18.18 26.93 1.42
C SER A 42 -18.70 27.93 2.48
N ASN A 43 -17.79 28.63 3.16
CA ASN A 43 -18.18 29.64 4.17
C ASN A 43 -19.11 30.72 3.61
N ARG A 44 -18.99 31.03 2.31
CA ARG A 44 -19.90 31.98 1.64
C ARG A 44 -21.33 31.44 1.55
N SER A 45 -21.52 30.18 1.19
CA SER A 45 -22.88 29.61 1.08
C SER A 45 -23.55 29.44 2.44
N LEU A 46 -22.79 29.17 3.51
CA LEU A 46 -23.32 29.13 4.88
C LEU A 46 -23.80 30.51 5.36
N LEU A 47 -22.98 31.56 5.21
CA LEU A 47 -23.34 32.93 5.58
C LEU A 47 -24.56 33.46 4.82
N VAL A 48 -24.61 33.14 3.52
CA VAL A 48 -25.72 33.50 2.66
C VAL A 48 -27.01 32.77 3.03
N GLY A 49 -26.94 31.46 3.28
CA GLY A 49 -28.09 30.66 3.70
C GLY A 49 -28.68 31.15 5.00
N ALA A 50 -27.83 31.47 5.99
CA ALA A 50 -28.25 32.06 7.25
C ALA A 50 -28.89 33.45 7.05
N LEU A 51 -28.28 34.34 6.27
CA LEU A 51 -28.81 35.68 6.01
C LEU A 51 -30.16 35.64 5.30
N ILE A 52 -30.32 34.81 4.27
CA ILE A 52 -31.58 34.64 3.54
C ILE A 52 -32.65 34.10 4.49
N SER A 53 -32.34 33.08 5.28
CA SER A 53 -33.30 32.52 6.25
C SER A 53 -33.76 33.55 7.27
N LEU A 54 -32.83 34.39 7.77
CA LEU A 54 -33.15 35.48 8.70
C LEU A 54 -34.04 36.54 8.04
N LEU A 55 -33.70 37.00 6.84
CA LEU A 55 -34.49 38.00 6.11
C LEU A 55 -35.89 37.48 5.75
N SER A 56 -36.01 36.20 5.36
CA SER A 56 -37.29 35.56 5.10
C SER A 56 -38.13 35.44 6.37
N ALA A 57 -37.53 35.09 7.51
CA ALA A 57 -38.22 35.05 8.79
C ALA A 57 -38.69 36.45 9.23
N LEU A 58 -37.84 37.47 9.11
CA LEU A 58 -38.20 38.86 9.42
C LEU A 58 -39.32 39.38 8.52
N LEU A 59 -39.28 39.07 7.22
CA LEU A 59 -40.32 39.44 6.28
C LEU A 59 -41.64 38.75 6.63
N LEU A 60 -41.62 37.44 6.88
CA LEU A 60 -42.82 36.68 7.23
C LEU A 60 -43.43 37.18 8.55
N TRP A 61 -42.59 37.45 9.55
CA TRP A 61 -43.03 38.03 10.83
C TRP A 61 -43.64 39.42 10.65
N SER A 62 -43.03 40.28 9.81
CA SER A 62 -43.54 41.61 9.50
C SER A 62 -44.89 41.55 8.78
N LEU A 63 -45.02 40.68 7.77
CA LEU A 63 -46.29 40.48 7.05
C LEU A 63 -47.39 39.95 7.98
N TRP A 64 -47.03 39.05 8.89
CA TRP A 64 -47.96 38.51 9.88
C TRP A 64 -48.41 39.57 10.88
N ARG A 65 -47.47 40.34 11.47
CA ARG A 65 -47.74 41.37 12.49
C ARG A 65 -48.59 42.52 11.94
N ASN A 66 -48.29 42.96 10.72
CA ASN A 66 -48.99 44.06 10.04
C ASN A 66 -50.33 43.65 9.40
N GLY A 67 -50.74 42.38 9.53
CA GLY A 67 -52.05 41.91 9.08
C GLY A 67 -52.19 41.68 7.58
N TYR A 68 -51.08 41.60 6.84
CA TYR A 68 -51.09 41.32 5.39
C TYR A 68 -51.40 39.85 5.06
N LEU A 69 -51.29 38.94 6.03
CA LEU A 69 -51.67 37.54 5.86
C LEU A 69 -53.17 37.35 6.14
N PRO A 70 -53.98 37.01 5.11
CA PRO A 70 -55.39 36.73 5.32
C PRO A 70 -55.54 35.47 6.18
N TYR A 71 -56.60 35.42 7.00
CA TYR A 71 -56.91 34.29 7.88
C TYR A 71 -55.91 34.02 9.02
N ARG A 72 -54.95 34.92 9.29
CA ARG A 72 -53.91 34.72 10.34
C ARG A 72 -54.44 34.40 11.74
N LEU A 73 -55.66 34.86 12.07
CA LEU A 73 -56.32 34.66 13.37
C LEU A 73 -57.29 33.48 13.38
N VAL A 74 -57.56 32.84 12.24
CA VAL A 74 -58.55 31.76 12.14
C VAL A 74 -58.21 30.57 13.06
N PRO A 75 -56.96 30.07 13.12
CA PRO A 75 -56.62 28.99 14.04
C PRO A 75 -56.93 29.35 15.49
N LEU A 76 -56.57 30.57 15.91
CA LEU A 76 -56.82 31.03 17.27
C LEU A 76 -58.31 31.16 17.59
N LYS A 77 -59.10 31.72 16.65
CA LYS A 77 -60.57 31.86 16.79
C LYS A 77 -61.30 30.52 16.81
N LEU A 78 -60.73 29.47 16.23
CA LEU A 78 -61.31 28.12 16.24
C LEU A 78 -61.19 27.45 17.62
N PHE A 79 -60.11 27.75 18.36
CA PHE A 79 -59.81 27.16 19.67
C PHE A 79 -60.20 28.04 20.87
N THR A 80 -60.82 29.20 20.64
CA THR A 80 -61.23 30.15 21.70
C THR A 80 -62.70 30.57 21.54
N PRO A 81 -63.40 30.97 22.62
CA PRO A 81 -64.79 31.40 22.55
C PRO A 81 -65.02 32.54 21.54
N GLY A 82 -66.05 32.42 20.71
CA GLY A 82 -66.34 33.39 19.65
C GLY A 82 -66.64 34.81 20.16
N GLU A 83 -67.11 34.94 21.40
CA GLU A 83 -67.43 36.22 22.06
C GLU A 83 -66.20 37.10 22.31
N TRP A 84 -65.00 36.50 22.33
CA TRP A 84 -63.73 37.20 22.55
C TRP A 84 -63.26 38.00 21.32
N TRP A 85 -63.92 37.86 20.17
CA TRP A 85 -63.46 38.39 18.88
C TRP A 85 -64.51 39.25 18.19
N ASN A 86 -64.07 40.28 17.46
CA ASN A 86 -64.96 41.00 16.55
C ASN A 86 -65.33 40.13 15.33
N PRO A 87 -66.55 40.29 14.77
CA PRO A 87 -67.00 39.56 13.58
C PRO A 87 -66.06 39.73 12.39
N GLY A 88 -65.91 38.67 11.59
CA GLY A 88 -65.04 38.65 10.41
C GLY A 88 -63.68 37.97 10.62
N THR A 89 -63.05 37.57 9.52
CA THR A 89 -61.80 36.77 9.50
C THR A 89 -60.57 37.58 9.92
N SER A 90 -60.64 38.91 9.85
CA SER A 90 -59.59 39.86 10.27
C SER A 90 -59.97 40.68 11.52
N GLY A 91 -61.15 40.46 12.11
CA GLY A 91 -61.60 41.19 13.31
C GLY A 91 -60.69 40.92 14.52
N GLY A 92 -60.16 41.98 15.14
CA GLY A 92 -59.30 41.89 16.32
C GLY A 92 -60.05 41.47 17.61
N PRO A 93 -59.33 41.33 18.74
CA PRO A 93 -59.93 40.93 20.02
C PRO A 93 -60.96 41.98 20.50
N ARG A 94 -62.04 41.49 21.11
CA ARG A 94 -63.14 42.29 21.68
C ARG A 94 -63.11 42.33 23.20
N THR A 95 -62.58 41.29 23.85
CA THR A 95 -62.44 41.20 25.31
C THR A 95 -60.97 41.12 25.72
N ILE A 96 -60.69 41.30 27.01
CA ILE A 96 -59.32 41.23 27.58
C ILE A 96 -58.77 39.82 27.40
N GLU A 97 -59.58 38.79 27.59
CA GLU A 97 -59.23 37.39 27.41
C GLU A 97 -58.82 37.08 25.95
N GLY A 98 -59.49 37.71 24.97
CA GLY A 98 -59.11 37.62 23.56
C GLY A 98 -57.76 38.28 23.25
N SER A 99 -57.44 39.39 23.92
CA SER A 99 -56.15 40.07 23.79
C SER A 99 -55.01 39.23 24.41
N ASP A 100 -55.27 38.59 25.54
CA ASP A 100 -54.33 37.71 26.22
C ASP A 100 -54.05 36.43 25.39
N ALA A 101 -55.10 35.83 24.83
CA ALA A 101 -54.98 34.68 23.93
C ALA A 101 -54.18 35.02 22.65
N LEU A 102 -54.38 36.21 22.08
CA LEU A 102 -53.61 36.69 20.94
C LEU A 102 -52.12 36.84 21.27
N THR A 103 -51.82 37.38 22.46
CA THR A 103 -50.45 37.59 22.93
C THR A 103 -49.69 36.26 23.08
N VAL A 104 -50.35 35.22 23.59
CA VAL A 104 -49.75 33.87 23.71
C VAL A 104 -49.58 33.22 22.33
N TYR A 105 -50.56 33.36 21.44
CA TYR A 105 -50.48 32.84 20.07
C TYR A 105 -49.33 33.47 19.26
N GLU A 106 -49.13 34.78 19.41
CA GLU A 106 -47.99 35.51 18.84
C GLU A 106 -46.64 34.94 19.29
N ALA A 107 -46.52 34.64 20.58
CA ALA A 107 -45.31 34.09 21.15
C ALA A 107 -44.98 32.68 20.60
N ILE A 108 -46.00 31.83 20.46
CA ILE A 108 -45.85 30.48 19.92
C ILE A 108 -45.44 30.54 18.44
N LEU A 109 -46.10 31.38 17.65
CA LEU A 109 -45.79 31.52 16.22
C LEU A 109 -44.37 32.07 16.02
N PHE A 110 -43.99 33.07 16.82
CA PHE A 110 -42.62 33.60 16.80
C PHE A 110 -41.59 32.53 17.14
N GLY A 111 -41.85 31.73 18.19
CA GLY A 111 -40.98 30.62 18.59
C GLY A 111 -40.81 29.57 17.48
N LEU A 112 -41.90 29.19 16.81
CA LEU A 112 -41.88 28.24 15.70
C LEU A 112 -41.12 28.79 14.50
N LEU A 113 -41.30 30.08 14.19
CA LEU A 113 -40.58 30.76 13.12
C LEU A 113 -39.08 30.86 13.39
N ALA A 114 -38.70 31.22 14.61
CA ALA A 114 -37.29 31.27 15.04
C ALA A 114 -36.64 29.88 14.99
N TYR A 115 -37.35 28.84 15.42
CA TYR A 115 -36.89 27.45 15.32
C TYR A 115 -36.70 26.99 13.86
N GLY A 116 -37.68 27.27 13.01
CA GLY A 116 -37.60 26.97 11.57
C GLY A 116 -36.44 27.70 10.89
N CYS A 117 -36.24 28.98 11.20
CA CYS A 117 -35.12 29.79 10.71
C CYS A 117 -33.77 29.20 11.14
N GLY A 118 -33.63 28.84 12.43
CA GLY A 118 -32.42 28.22 12.96
C GLY A 118 -32.05 26.92 12.25
N ARG A 119 -33.04 26.08 11.95
CA ARG A 119 -32.86 24.77 11.28
C ARG A 119 -32.57 24.90 9.78
N ILE A 120 -33.28 25.78 9.07
CA ILE A 120 -33.15 25.94 7.61
C ILE A 120 -31.88 26.74 7.26
N GLY A 121 -31.50 27.71 8.08
CA GLY A 121 -30.35 28.58 7.84
C GLY A 121 -28.99 28.00 8.22
N ASN A 122 -28.91 26.74 8.69
CA ASN A 122 -27.67 26.11 9.19
C ASN A 122 -26.90 26.96 10.21
N PHE A 123 -27.61 27.73 11.04
CA PHE A 123 -27.01 28.63 12.04
C PHE A 123 -26.14 27.89 13.06
N SER A 124 -26.45 26.61 13.33
CA SER A 124 -25.65 25.73 14.19
C SER A 124 -24.25 25.46 13.64
N GLU A 125 -24.14 25.15 12.34
CA GLU A 125 -22.87 24.89 11.67
C GLU A 125 -22.04 26.18 11.55
N LEU A 126 -22.71 27.31 11.34
CA LEU A 126 -22.10 28.62 11.28
C LEU A 126 -21.52 29.02 12.65
N PHE A 127 -22.28 28.81 13.72
CA PHE A 127 -21.83 29.02 15.09
C PHE A 127 -20.65 28.10 15.44
N ARG A 128 -20.71 26.82 15.06
CA ARG A 128 -19.59 25.88 15.28
C ARG A 128 -18.30 26.39 14.64
N ARG A 129 -18.33 26.64 13.33
CA ARG A 129 -17.13 27.02 12.55
C ARG A 129 -16.54 28.38 12.92
N HIS A 130 -17.39 29.38 13.18
CA HIS A 130 -16.92 30.76 13.33
C HIS A 130 -16.80 31.21 14.79
N VAL A 131 -17.48 30.54 15.71
CA VAL A 131 -17.51 30.91 17.14
C VAL A 131 -16.95 29.80 18.02
N ALA A 132 -17.39 28.56 17.88
CA ALA A 132 -16.96 27.46 18.75
C ALA A 132 -15.51 27.01 18.48
N ASP A 133 -15.11 26.87 17.22
CA ASP A 133 -13.77 26.40 16.82
C ASP A 133 -12.66 27.40 17.16
N ARG A 134 -13.01 28.67 17.39
CA ARG A 134 -12.06 29.71 17.86
C ARG A 134 -11.72 29.61 19.34
N GLY A 135 -12.41 28.74 20.10
CA GLY A 135 -12.12 28.48 21.50
C GLY A 135 -12.45 29.64 22.47
N GLN A 136 -12.02 29.49 23.73
CA GLN A 136 -12.11 30.55 24.75
C GLN A 136 -10.96 31.55 24.59
N PRO A 137 -11.16 32.86 24.82
CA PRO A 137 -12.34 33.53 25.38
C PRO A 137 -13.39 34.00 24.34
N PHE A 138 -13.15 33.76 23.05
CA PHE A 138 -14.01 34.27 21.97
C PHE A 138 -15.44 33.72 22.07
N LEU A 139 -15.59 32.42 22.36
CA LEU A 139 -16.88 31.78 22.58
C LEU A 139 -17.69 32.46 23.70
N ALA A 140 -17.05 32.79 24.83
CA ALA A 140 -17.71 33.47 25.94
C ALA A 140 -18.14 34.90 25.60
N LEU A 141 -17.31 35.66 24.89
CA LEU A 141 -17.62 37.03 24.46
C LEU A 141 -18.75 37.07 23.43
N ALA A 142 -18.73 36.16 22.45
CA ALA A 142 -19.78 36.06 21.44
C ALA A 142 -21.13 35.66 22.08
N ALA A 143 -21.12 34.70 23.02
CA ALA A 143 -22.30 34.35 23.79
C ALA A 143 -22.81 35.52 24.65
N ALA A 144 -21.92 36.35 25.21
CA ALA A 144 -22.30 37.52 26.01
C ALA A 144 -22.91 38.64 25.16
N ALA A 145 -22.34 38.91 23.98
CA ALA A 145 -22.89 39.86 23.02
C ALA A 145 -24.27 39.41 22.52
N ALA A 146 -24.43 38.12 22.21
CA ALA A 146 -25.71 37.55 21.80
C ALA A 146 -26.75 37.65 22.92
N ALA A 147 -26.38 37.30 24.16
CA ALA A 147 -27.25 37.43 25.33
C ALA A 147 -27.69 38.88 25.56
N GLY A 148 -26.77 39.84 25.45
CA GLY A 148 -27.06 41.26 25.59
C GLY A 148 -28.02 41.77 24.51
N LEU A 149 -27.82 41.35 23.26
CA LEU A 149 -28.74 41.67 22.16
C LEU A 149 -30.13 41.08 22.38
N THR A 150 -30.22 39.79 22.75
CA THR A 150 -31.50 39.14 23.06
C THR A 150 -32.20 39.84 24.21
N GLN A 151 -31.48 40.20 25.27
CA GLN A 151 -32.03 40.93 26.41
C GLN A 151 -32.57 42.30 26.01
N LEU A 152 -31.85 43.03 25.15
CA LEU A 152 -32.29 44.32 24.62
C LEU A 152 -33.57 44.17 23.77
N LEU A 153 -33.65 43.13 22.94
CA LEU A 153 -34.82 42.86 22.11
C LEU A 153 -36.03 42.40 22.93
N VAL A 154 -35.83 41.63 24.01
CA VAL A 154 -36.88 41.28 24.98
C VAL A 154 -37.38 42.52 25.70
N TRP A 155 -36.48 43.41 26.13
CA TRP A 155 -36.85 44.62 26.86
C TRP A 155 -37.57 45.66 25.98
N LYS A 156 -37.17 45.78 24.71
CA LYS A 156 -37.85 46.64 23.73
C LYS A 156 -39.18 46.06 23.21
N GLU A 157 -39.64 44.95 23.78
CA GLU A 157 -40.84 44.22 23.33
C GLU A 157 -40.80 43.83 21.84
N ALA A 158 -39.59 43.74 21.27
CA ALA A 158 -39.41 43.26 19.90
C ALA A 158 -39.56 41.73 19.83
N LEU A 159 -39.20 41.04 20.92
CA LEU A 159 -39.45 39.61 21.13
C LEU A 159 -40.68 39.43 22.03
N PRO A 160 -41.69 38.65 21.62
CA PRO A 160 -42.89 38.40 22.42
C PRO A 160 -42.58 37.41 23.56
N VAL A 161 -41.89 37.88 24.60
CA VAL A 161 -41.49 37.07 25.77
C VAL A 161 -42.05 37.65 27.06
N VAL A 162 -41.88 38.96 27.28
CA VAL A 162 -42.33 39.62 28.54
C VAL A 162 -43.84 39.52 28.71
N ARG A 163 -44.61 39.99 27.72
CA ARG A 163 -46.08 40.04 27.83
C ARG A 163 -46.73 38.66 27.96
N PRO A 164 -46.37 37.62 27.17
CA PRO A 164 -46.91 36.28 27.34
C PRO A 164 -46.61 35.68 28.72
N VAL A 165 -45.40 35.90 29.25
CA VAL A 165 -45.04 35.42 30.59
C VAL A 165 -45.88 36.14 31.66
N LEU A 166 -46.08 37.45 31.54
CA LEU A 166 -46.97 38.19 32.44
C LEU A 166 -48.42 37.71 32.33
N VAL A 167 -48.92 37.44 31.13
CA VAL A 167 -50.27 36.86 30.94
C VAL A 167 -50.37 35.48 31.59
N LEU A 168 -49.35 34.63 31.44
CA LEU A 168 -49.34 33.29 32.02
C LEU A 168 -49.17 33.29 33.55
N VAL A 169 -48.39 34.22 34.09
CA VAL A 169 -48.27 34.41 35.55
C VAL A 169 -49.56 34.99 36.12
N ALA A 170 -50.24 35.88 35.40
CA ALA A 170 -51.55 36.42 35.78
C ALA A 170 -52.62 35.34 35.84
N SER A 171 -52.63 34.41 34.87
CA SER A 171 -53.64 33.35 34.79
C SER A 171 -53.49 32.29 35.88
N VAL A 172 -52.28 32.10 36.42
CA VAL A 172 -51.99 31.11 37.47
C VAL A 172 -52.10 31.71 38.89
N ALA A 173 -51.60 32.93 39.09
CA ALA A 173 -51.47 33.53 40.42
C ALA A 173 -52.44 34.70 40.69
N GLY A 174 -53.27 35.08 39.71
CA GLY A 174 -54.22 36.19 39.79
C GLY A 174 -53.57 37.54 39.50
N GLY A 175 -54.28 38.47 38.86
CA GLY A 175 -53.73 39.77 38.44
C GLY A 175 -53.37 40.74 39.58
N GLU A 176 -53.84 40.49 40.81
CA GLU A 176 -53.60 41.35 41.98
C GLU A 176 -52.12 41.35 42.41
N ILE A 177 -51.35 40.32 42.05
CA ILE A 177 -49.92 40.21 42.34
C ILE A 177 -49.07 41.32 41.71
N TYR A 178 -49.57 41.98 40.65
CA TYR A 178 -48.88 43.06 39.96
C TYR A 178 -48.98 44.42 40.67
N GLN A 179 -49.80 44.55 41.73
CA GLN A 179 -49.87 45.77 42.52
C GLN A 179 -48.60 46.01 43.35
N SER A 180 -47.83 44.96 43.62
CA SER A 180 -46.54 45.06 44.30
C SER A 180 -45.40 45.25 43.30
N GLN A 181 -44.74 46.42 43.36
CA GLN A 181 -43.57 46.73 42.53
C GLN A 181 -42.44 45.70 42.72
N THR A 182 -42.29 45.17 43.94
CA THR A 182 -41.28 44.15 44.26
C THR A 182 -41.54 42.85 43.50
N VAL A 183 -42.80 42.42 43.39
CA VAL A 183 -43.19 41.21 42.66
C VAL A 183 -42.93 41.37 41.17
N VAL A 184 -43.29 42.53 40.61
CA VAL A 184 -43.01 42.87 39.20
C VAL A 184 -41.51 42.82 38.92
N ASN A 185 -40.69 43.47 39.75
CA ASN A 185 -39.23 43.47 39.57
C ASN A 185 -38.62 42.06 39.68
N VAL A 186 -39.13 41.20 40.57
CA VAL A 186 -38.71 39.80 40.68
C VAL A 186 -39.05 39.02 39.41
N ILE A 187 -40.25 39.20 38.85
CA ILE A 187 -40.65 38.53 37.60
C ILE A 187 -39.74 38.97 36.44
N TYR A 188 -39.46 40.28 36.31
CA TYR A 188 -38.53 40.78 35.30
C TYR A 188 -37.10 40.24 35.50
N ALA A 189 -36.64 40.10 36.75
CA ALA A 189 -35.34 39.49 37.07
C ALA A 189 -35.29 38.01 36.70
N VAL A 190 -36.38 37.26 36.94
CA VAL A 190 -36.49 35.84 36.55
C VAL A 190 -36.51 35.70 35.04
N ILE A 191 -37.25 36.54 34.31
CA ILE A 191 -37.27 36.55 32.84
C ILE A 191 -35.86 36.84 32.30
N ALA A 192 -35.18 37.85 32.85
CA ALA A 192 -33.81 38.18 32.47
C ALA A 192 -32.83 37.02 32.72
N ALA A 193 -32.92 36.36 33.89
CA ALA A 193 -32.09 35.20 34.21
C ALA A 193 -32.39 33.99 33.30
N ALA A 194 -33.66 33.74 32.99
CA ALA A 194 -34.08 32.66 32.11
C ALA A 194 -33.58 32.85 30.67
N VAL A 195 -33.57 34.10 30.18
CA VAL A 195 -32.99 34.46 28.87
C VAL A 195 -31.47 34.31 28.88
N LEU A 196 -30.79 34.68 29.97
CA LEU A 196 -29.33 34.63 30.08
C LEU A 196 -28.79 33.18 30.21
N TYR A 197 -29.53 32.30 30.88
CA TYR A 197 -29.13 30.93 31.19
C TYR A 197 -28.64 30.09 29.98
N PRO A 198 -29.37 29.99 28.85
CA PRO A 198 -28.91 29.21 27.70
C PRO A 198 -27.60 29.74 27.10
N PHE A 199 -27.40 31.06 27.08
CA PHE A 199 -26.16 31.67 26.58
C PHE A 199 -24.99 31.46 27.54
N ALA A 200 -25.22 31.51 28.85
CA ALA A 200 -24.20 31.20 29.85
C ALA A 200 -23.72 29.75 29.75
N ARG A 201 -24.63 28.82 29.42
CA ARG A 201 -24.32 27.41 29.16
C ARG A 201 -23.54 27.23 27.85
N LEU A 202 -23.99 27.86 26.75
CA LEU A 202 -23.32 27.81 25.45
C LEU A 202 -21.92 28.44 25.48
N GLY A 203 -21.75 29.55 26.21
CA GLY A 203 -20.48 30.26 26.36
C GLY A 203 -19.46 29.59 27.31
N ARG A 204 -19.83 28.47 27.95
CA ARG A 204 -19.03 27.77 28.98
C ARG A 204 -18.46 28.72 30.03
N TRP A 205 -19.23 29.74 30.45
CA TRP A 205 -18.74 30.81 31.34
C TRP A 205 -18.24 30.28 32.69
N ARG A 206 -18.76 29.14 33.16
CA ARG A 206 -18.29 28.46 34.38
C ARG A 206 -16.82 28.06 34.31
N GLU A 207 -16.37 27.59 33.14
CA GLU A 207 -14.97 27.17 32.96
C GLU A 207 -14.03 28.37 32.86
N LEU A 208 -14.50 29.48 32.30
CA LEU A 208 -13.73 30.72 32.23
C LEU A 208 -13.61 31.37 33.62
N ILE A 209 -14.66 31.27 34.45
CA ILE A 209 -14.64 31.66 35.86
C ILE A 209 -13.72 30.73 36.66
N ALA A 210 -13.73 29.42 36.40
CA ALA A 210 -12.84 28.45 37.04
C ALA A 210 -11.37 28.68 36.64
N ALA A 211 -11.08 28.91 35.36
CA ALA A 211 -9.74 29.20 34.85
C ALA A 211 -9.18 30.53 35.39
N ARG A 212 -10.03 31.53 35.65
CA ARG A 212 -9.63 32.80 36.31
C ARG A 212 -9.49 32.69 37.82
N ARG A 213 -10.08 31.68 38.48
CA ARG A 213 -10.01 31.46 39.93
C ARG A 213 -8.82 30.60 40.37
N GLY A 214 -7.97 30.15 39.46
CA GLY A 214 -6.69 29.53 39.81
C GLY A 214 -6.79 28.08 40.32
N ASP A 215 -7.89 27.38 40.06
CA ASP A 215 -7.95 25.93 40.28
C ASP A 215 -7.61 25.22 38.96
N GLY A 216 -6.34 24.87 38.82
CA GLY A 216 -5.85 24.03 37.73
C GLY A 216 -6.53 22.67 37.78
N VAL A 217 -7.46 22.44 36.86
CA VAL A 217 -7.91 21.09 36.52
C VAL A 217 -6.69 20.37 35.91
N PRO A 218 -6.27 19.20 36.41
CA PRO A 218 -5.16 18.47 35.81
C PRO A 218 -5.54 18.14 34.37
N ALA A 219 -4.70 18.54 33.42
CA ALA A 219 -4.78 18.06 32.06
C ALA A 219 -4.79 16.53 32.10
N ALA A 220 -5.83 15.92 31.51
CA ALA A 220 -5.83 14.50 31.23
C ALA A 220 -4.55 14.21 30.42
N GLY A 221 -3.59 13.54 31.07
CA GLY A 221 -2.40 13.05 30.40
C GLY A 221 -2.79 12.13 29.24
N PRO A 222 -1.91 11.97 28.23
CA PRO A 222 -2.16 11.01 27.16
C PRO A 222 -2.49 9.67 27.82
N ALA A 223 -3.65 9.12 27.45
CA ALA A 223 -4.06 7.80 27.90
C ALA A 223 -2.89 6.84 27.66
N THR A 224 -2.25 6.40 28.74
CA THR A 224 -1.34 5.26 28.72
C THR A 224 -2.12 4.12 28.12
N SER A 225 -1.72 3.73 26.90
CA SER A 225 -2.18 2.49 26.28
C SER A 225 -2.01 1.35 27.28
N PRO A 226 -2.97 0.42 27.37
CA PRO A 226 -2.91 -0.65 28.36
C PRO A 226 -1.63 -1.46 28.18
N ALA A 227 -0.74 -1.35 29.17
CA ALA A 227 0.37 -2.27 29.37
C ALA A 227 -0.21 -3.63 29.77
N ALA A 228 -0.55 -4.48 28.78
CA ALA A 228 -0.94 -5.86 29.00
C ALA A 228 -0.75 -6.70 27.74
N GLY A 229 0.51 -6.80 27.32
CA GLY A 229 1.02 -7.83 26.44
C GLY A 229 2.51 -7.93 26.77
N THR A 230 2.98 -9.10 27.20
CA THR A 230 4.41 -9.32 27.48
C THR A 230 5.22 -8.85 26.27
N SER A 231 6.02 -7.81 26.49
CA SER A 231 6.65 -7.06 25.42
C SER A 231 7.54 -7.97 24.55
N ALA A 232 7.58 -7.76 23.23
CA ALA A 232 8.20 -8.68 22.28
C ALA A 232 9.72 -8.92 22.54
N ASP A 233 10.40 -8.00 23.24
CA ASP A 233 11.77 -8.13 23.74
C ASP A 233 11.96 -9.21 24.83
N GLN A 234 10.86 -9.70 25.41
CA GLN A 234 10.87 -10.72 26.47
C GLN A 234 10.65 -12.14 25.95
N TRP A 235 10.58 -12.34 24.64
CA TRP A 235 10.43 -13.64 23.99
C TRP A 235 9.27 -14.47 24.59
N PRO A 236 8.03 -13.94 24.58
CA PRO A 236 6.90 -14.58 25.23
C PRO A 236 6.60 -15.97 24.67
N GLU A 237 6.87 -16.22 23.38
CA GLU A 237 6.68 -17.54 22.78
C GLU A 237 7.60 -18.59 23.39
N LEU A 238 8.87 -18.24 23.68
CA LEU A 238 9.84 -19.15 24.30
C LEU A 238 9.48 -19.45 25.74
N ARG A 239 9.04 -18.42 26.50
CA ARG A 239 8.60 -18.59 27.89
C ARG A 239 7.35 -19.46 27.97
N ALA A 240 6.39 -19.26 27.07
CA ALA A 240 5.19 -20.09 26.98
C ALA A 240 5.53 -21.55 26.64
N ALA A 241 6.59 -21.78 25.85
CA ALA A 241 7.10 -23.10 25.54
C ALA A 241 7.98 -23.73 26.64
N GLY A 242 8.15 -23.08 27.80
CA GLY A 242 8.93 -23.58 28.94
C GLY A 242 10.45 -23.31 28.87
N TRP A 243 10.93 -22.62 27.83
CA TRP A 243 12.35 -22.29 27.66
C TRP A 243 12.70 -20.94 28.30
N THR A 244 12.46 -20.82 29.61
CA THR A 244 12.63 -19.57 30.37
C THR A 244 14.08 -19.09 30.39
N ASP A 245 15.04 -19.98 30.62
CA ASP A 245 16.46 -19.61 30.75
C ASP A 245 17.04 -19.09 29.43
N ALA A 246 16.62 -19.69 28.31
CA ALA A 246 16.98 -19.21 26.97
C ALA A 246 16.33 -17.84 26.71
N ALA A 247 15.05 -17.66 27.05
CA ALA A 247 14.36 -16.38 26.91
C ALA A 247 15.01 -15.28 27.76
N ASP A 248 15.40 -15.56 29.01
CA ASP A 248 16.10 -14.62 29.89
C ASP A 248 17.46 -14.21 29.34
N THR A 249 18.22 -15.17 28.80
CA THR A 249 19.50 -14.93 28.14
C THR A 249 19.33 -13.99 26.94
N LEU A 250 18.34 -14.26 26.06
CA LEU A 250 18.08 -13.43 24.89
C LEU A 250 17.56 -12.04 25.25
N THR A 251 16.72 -11.93 26.28
CA THR A 251 16.28 -10.63 26.81
C THR A 251 17.46 -9.82 27.35
N ALA A 252 18.41 -10.46 28.03
CA ALA A 252 19.64 -9.79 28.49
C ALA A 252 20.52 -9.32 27.32
N GLU A 253 20.66 -10.13 26.27
CA GLU A 253 21.39 -9.76 25.04
C GLU A 253 20.76 -8.55 24.33
N VAL A 254 19.42 -8.48 24.25
CA VAL A 254 18.70 -7.31 23.73
C VAL A 254 18.97 -6.08 24.58
N ARG A 255 18.84 -6.18 25.91
CA ARG A 255 19.05 -5.06 26.84
C ARG A 255 20.49 -4.55 26.86
N THR A 256 21.46 -5.45 26.68
CA THR A 256 22.90 -5.11 26.62
C THR A 256 23.35 -4.64 25.24
N GLY A 257 22.47 -4.64 24.24
CA GLY A 257 22.79 -4.20 22.87
C GLY A 257 23.72 -5.14 22.11
N ARG A 258 23.90 -6.38 22.57
CA ARG A 258 24.75 -7.39 21.93
C ARG A 258 24.04 -8.15 20.81
N MET A 259 22.72 -8.02 20.71
CA MET A 259 21.87 -8.59 19.67
C MET A 259 21.42 -7.51 18.68
N ASN A 260 21.44 -7.84 17.38
CA ASN A 260 20.86 -7.00 16.32
C ASN A 260 19.46 -7.50 15.88
N ASP A 261 18.81 -6.77 14.97
CA ASP A 261 17.49 -7.13 14.42
C ASP A 261 17.51 -8.43 13.59
N VAL A 262 18.59 -8.70 12.85
CA VAL A 262 18.80 -9.93 12.08
C VAL A 262 18.93 -11.14 12.99
N ASP A 263 19.65 -11.03 14.10
CA ASP A 263 19.78 -12.08 15.11
C ASP A 263 18.41 -12.41 15.73
N ALA A 264 17.63 -11.37 16.06
CA ALA A 264 16.29 -11.56 16.60
C ALA A 264 15.40 -12.33 15.60
N ALA A 265 15.42 -11.93 14.31
CA ALA A 265 14.68 -12.63 13.26
C ALA A 265 15.18 -14.07 13.03
N ARG A 266 16.50 -14.27 13.05
CA ARG A 266 17.15 -15.58 12.88
C ARG A 266 16.77 -16.55 13.98
N LEU A 267 16.86 -16.12 15.23
CA LEU A 267 16.53 -16.97 16.38
C LEU A 267 15.03 -17.28 16.41
N ARG A 268 14.16 -16.30 16.12
CA ARG A 268 12.72 -16.58 15.97
C ARG A 268 12.46 -17.64 14.90
N HIS A 269 13.12 -17.52 13.74
CA HIS A 269 12.99 -18.50 12.68
C HIS A 269 13.52 -19.89 13.07
N ALA A 270 14.71 -19.94 13.67
CA ALA A 270 15.33 -21.19 14.13
C ALA A 270 14.46 -21.92 15.16
N TRP A 271 13.82 -21.20 16.09
CA TRP A 271 12.90 -21.78 17.07
C TRP A 271 11.62 -22.31 16.40
N THR A 272 11.06 -21.56 15.45
CA THR A 272 9.90 -22.04 14.67
C THR A 272 10.21 -23.33 13.94
N LEU A 273 11.38 -23.44 13.31
CA LEU A 273 11.83 -24.67 12.64
C LEU A 273 12.13 -25.81 13.62
N ALA A 274 12.76 -25.51 14.76
CA ALA A 274 13.07 -26.52 15.77
C ALA A 274 11.80 -27.05 16.46
N THR A 275 10.73 -26.27 16.56
CA THR A 275 9.45 -26.74 17.10
C THR A 275 8.85 -27.88 16.25
N GLN A 276 9.18 -27.94 14.95
CA GLN A 276 8.79 -29.03 14.07
C GLN A 276 9.69 -30.28 14.20
N ARG A 277 10.84 -30.17 14.89
CA ARG A 277 11.86 -31.22 15.05
C ARG A 277 12.39 -31.24 16.50
N PRO A 278 11.75 -31.99 17.41
CA PRO A 278 12.03 -31.95 18.85
C PRO A 278 13.49 -32.20 19.22
N ASP A 279 14.20 -33.02 18.44
CA ASP A 279 15.63 -33.32 18.55
C ASP A 279 16.52 -32.07 18.45
N ARG A 280 16.07 -31.03 17.74
CA ARG A 280 16.85 -29.80 17.52
C ARG A 280 16.62 -28.74 18.60
N LEU A 281 15.53 -28.81 19.37
CA LEU A 281 15.20 -27.79 20.36
C LEU A 281 16.23 -27.71 21.49
N ALA A 282 16.65 -28.87 22.04
CA ALA A 282 17.60 -28.91 23.13
C ALA A 282 18.97 -28.36 22.72
N ALA A 283 19.50 -28.79 21.56
CA ALA A 283 20.76 -28.31 21.02
C ALA A 283 20.73 -26.79 20.72
N LEU A 284 19.59 -26.29 20.27
CA LEU A 284 19.38 -24.88 19.97
C LEU A 284 19.31 -24.02 21.25
N ALA A 285 18.62 -24.51 22.29
CA ALA A 285 18.60 -23.87 23.60
C ALA A 285 20.00 -23.83 24.23
N GLU A 286 20.75 -24.94 24.19
CA GLU A 286 22.14 -25.01 24.65
C GLU A 286 23.04 -24.03 23.89
N ALA A 287 22.87 -23.92 22.57
CA ALA A 287 23.61 -22.93 21.77
C ALA A 287 23.29 -21.49 22.21
N VAL A 288 22.04 -21.16 22.50
CA VAL A 288 21.68 -19.82 23.03
C VAL A 288 22.26 -19.57 24.41
N LEU A 289 22.25 -20.55 25.32
CA LEU A 289 22.87 -20.39 26.63
C LEU A 289 24.38 -20.14 26.53
N ARG A 290 25.04 -20.75 25.54
CA ARG A 290 26.50 -20.62 25.33
C ARG A 290 26.90 -19.36 24.57
N THR A 291 26.19 -19.00 23.49
CA THR A 291 26.60 -17.94 22.55
C THR A 291 25.60 -16.78 22.46
N GLY A 292 24.53 -16.80 23.25
CA GLY A 292 23.54 -15.73 23.30
C GLY A 292 22.91 -15.43 21.94
N GLY A 293 22.88 -14.15 21.57
CA GLY A 293 22.33 -13.67 20.30
C GLY A 293 23.07 -14.19 19.05
N ALA A 294 24.27 -14.73 19.19
CA ALA A 294 25.05 -15.32 18.11
C ALA A 294 24.78 -16.82 17.91
N ALA A 295 23.73 -17.39 18.50
CA ALA A 295 23.34 -18.76 18.18
C ALA A 295 22.72 -18.89 16.78
N ALA A 296 22.73 -20.13 16.26
CA ALA A 296 22.17 -20.51 14.96
C ALA A 296 22.64 -19.61 13.80
N LEU A 297 23.93 -19.25 13.76
CA LEU A 297 24.49 -18.37 12.72
C LEU A 297 24.31 -18.93 11.32
N HIS A 298 24.17 -18.01 10.37
CA HIS A 298 24.30 -18.30 8.96
C HIS A 298 25.69 -18.93 8.66
N PRO A 299 25.81 -19.88 7.70
CA PRO A 299 27.09 -20.54 7.40
C PRO A 299 28.27 -19.61 7.09
N SER A 300 28.00 -18.40 6.59
CA SER A 300 29.04 -17.39 6.34
C SER A 300 29.59 -16.72 7.62
N GLY A 301 28.98 -16.97 8.78
CA GLY A 301 29.38 -16.36 10.07
C GLY A 301 28.98 -14.90 10.24
N HIS A 302 28.46 -14.25 9.21
CA HIS A 302 28.03 -12.86 9.28
C HIS A 302 26.71 -12.71 10.06
N ARG A 303 26.65 -11.68 10.92
CA ARG A 303 25.45 -11.32 11.69
C ARG A 303 24.66 -10.18 11.08
N ASP A 304 25.23 -9.47 10.11
CA ASP A 304 24.61 -8.35 9.41
C ASP A 304 25.27 -8.16 8.03
N LEU A 305 24.65 -7.35 7.17
CA LEU A 305 25.27 -6.85 5.95
C LEU A 305 26.31 -5.75 6.25
N PRO A 306 27.36 -5.63 5.42
CA PRO A 306 28.39 -4.59 5.56
C PRO A 306 27.84 -3.17 5.52
N ARG A 307 26.82 -2.94 4.67
CA ARG A 307 26.12 -1.66 4.53
C ARG A 307 24.65 -1.93 4.19
N ARG A 308 23.76 -1.14 4.78
CA ARG A 308 22.34 -1.08 4.45
C ARG A 308 22.02 0.28 3.84
N GLY A 309 21.39 0.29 2.68
CA GLY A 309 20.95 1.49 1.96
C GLY A 309 19.48 1.83 2.15
N ALA A 310 18.62 0.82 2.35
CA ALA A 310 17.18 0.99 2.48
C ALA A 310 16.71 0.78 3.93
N ARG A 311 15.47 1.18 4.23
CA ARG A 311 14.85 0.89 5.53
C ARG A 311 14.21 -0.50 5.54
N HIS A 312 14.62 -1.34 6.50
CA HIS A 312 14.17 -2.72 6.64
C HIS A 312 13.51 -2.97 7.98
N ASP A 313 12.48 -3.83 7.98
CA ASP A 313 11.90 -4.43 9.16
C ASP A 313 12.07 -5.94 9.02
N VAL A 314 13.22 -6.46 9.46
CA VAL A 314 13.61 -7.87 9.26
C VAL A 314 12.63 -8.84 9.94
N LEU A 315 11.90 -8.39 10.97
CA LEU A 315 10.90 -9.20 11.67
C LEU A 315 9.73 -9.58 10.76
N THR A 316 9.18 -8.62 10.04
CA THR A 316 8.15 -8.84 9.01
C THR A 316 8.78 -9.21 7.67
N GLY A 317 10.08 -8.95 7.54
CA GLY A 317 10.86 -9.00 6.31
C GLY A 317 10.36 -8.01 5.26
N GLN A 318 9.87 -6.86 5.72
CA GLN A 318 9.50 -5.74 4.87
C GLN A 318 10.73 -4.91 4.53
N VAL A 319 10.82 -4.47 3.27
CA VAL A 319 11.70 -3.37 2.85
C VAL A 319 10.85 -2.21 2.36
N ARG A 320 11.12 -1.02 2.86
CA ARG A 320 10.46 0.19 2.38
C ARG A 320 11.07 0.59 1.04
N ILE A 321 10.22 0.75 0.03
CA ILE A 321 10.61 1.20 -1.31
C ILE A 321 10.32 2.68 -1.51
N GLY A 322 9.36 3.22 -0.78
CA GLY A 322 9.02 4.62 -0.90
C GLY A 322 7.83 5.06 -0.04
N ARG A 323 7.16 6.12 -0.51
CA ARG A 323 5.95 6.69 0.10
C ARG A 323 4.88 6.93 -0.96
N CYS A 324 3.66 6.52 -0.69
CA CYS A 324 2.52 6.84 -1.55
C CYS A 324 2.33 8.36 -1.62
N ALA A 325 2.31 8.91 -2.83
CA ALA A 325 2.13 10.34 -3.06
C ALA A 325 0.76 10.83 -2.55
N ASP A 326 0.68 12.10 -2.18
CA ASP A 326 -0.60 12.76 -1.91
C ASP A 326 -1.23 13.16 -3.25
N ASP A 327 -1.90 12.20 -3.88
CA ASP A 327 -2.47 12.32 -5.22
C ASP A 327 -3.89 11.73 -5.27
N PRO A 328 -4.83 12.33 -6.02
CA PRO A 328 -6.19 11.82 -6.19
C PRO A 328 -6.26 10.34 -6.61
N HIS A 329 -5.31 9.87 -7.40
CA HIS A 329 -5.22 8.47 -7.83
C HIS A 329 -4.90 7.52 -6.68
N ASN A 330 -4.37 7.99 -5.55
CA ASN A 330 -4.17 7.15 -4.37
C ASN A 330 -5.42 7.20 -3.47
N PRO A 331 -5.93 6.04 -2.97
CA PRO A 331 -6.99 6.06 -1.98
C PRO A 331 -6.55 6.88 -0.77
N TYR A 332 -7.47 7.65 -0.17
CA TYR A 332 -7.14 8.56 0.93
C TYR A 332 -6.37 7.86 2.06
N VAL A 333 -6.79 6.65 2.44
CA VAL A 333 -6.12 5.82 3.46
C VAL A 333 -4.67 5.43 3.11
N ARG A 334 -4.29 5.50 1.83
CA ARG A 334 -2.94 5.20 1.34
C ARG A 334 -2.10 6.45 1.17
N ARG A 335 -2.67 7.66 1.05
CA ARG A 335 -1.89 8.87 0.81
C ARG A 335 -0.92 9.14 1.97
N GLY A 336 0.35 9.36 1.63
CA GLY A 336 1.40 9.58 2.62
C GLY A 336 1.80 8.33 3.43
N THR A 337 1.25 7.14 3.17
CA THR A 337 1.71 5.89 3.79
C THR A 337 3.01 5.40 3.15
N GLY A 338 3.85 4.69 3.92
CA GLY A 338 5.04 4.04 3.35
C GLY A 338 4.64 2.82 2.52
N LEU A 339 5.27 2.65 1.35
CA LEU A 339 5.11 1.44 0.53
C LEU A 339 6.25 0.45 0.84
N ALA A 340 5.90 -0.79 1.10
CA ALA A 340 6.83 -1.86 1.43
C ALA A 340 6.69 -3.08 0.52
N LEU A 341 7.79 -3.80 0.28
CA LEU A 341 7.80 -5.12 -0.32
C LEU A 341 8.16 -6.18 0.73
N GLU A 342 7.53 -7.35 0.65
CA GLU A 342 7.76 -8.49 1.52
C GLU A 342 7.63 -9.79 0.71
N PRO A 343 8.13 -10.95 1.17
CA PRO A 343 8.03 -12.20 0.43
C PRO A 343 6.62 -12.68 0.11
N ALA A 344 5.61 -12.31 0.92
CA ALA A 344 4.22 -12.60 0.57
C ALA A 344 3.77 -11.88 -0.71
N LEU A 345 4.39 -10.75 -1.06
CA LEU A 345 4.21 -10.03 -2.33
C LEU A 345 5.12 -10.61 -3.41
N LEU A 346 6.43 -10.74 -3.11
CA LEU A 346 7.43 -11.22 -4.07
C LEU A 346 7.16 -12.67 -4.51
N GLY A 347 6.47 -13.48 -3.69
CA GLY A 347 6.02 -14.82 -4.06
C GLY A 347 5.00 -14.85 -5.20
N THR A 348 4.37 -13.72 -5.51
CA THR A 348 3.57 -13.56 -6.74
C THR A 348 4.40 -13.08 -7.93
N SER A 349 5.71 -12.89 -7.76
CA SER A 349 6.64 -12.25 -8.70
C SER A 349 6.34 -10.77 -8.98
N LEU A 350 7.38 -10.01 -9.31
CA LEU A 350 7.34 -8.57 -9.56
C LEU A 350 7.93 -8.25 -10.94
N LEU A 351 7.14 -7.58 -11.78
CA LEU A 351 7.61 -7.03 -13.06
C LEU A 351 7.78 -5.51 -12.95
N ALA A 352 8.99 -5.01 -13.19
CA ALA A 352 9.32 -3.59 -13.18
C ALA A 352 9.68 -3.10 -14.59
N VAL A 353 8.89 -2.19 -15.15
CA VAL A 353 9.10 -1.68 -16.51
C VAL A 353 9.38 -0.18 -16.48
N GLY A 354 10.39 0.25 -17.20
CA GLY A 354 10.74 1.67 -17.34
C GLY A 354 12.00 1.89 -18.14
N PRO A 355 12.21 3.06 -18.74
CA PRO A 355 13.41 3.33 -19.52
C PRO A 355 14.70 3.24 -18.67
N PRO A 356 15.87 3.11 -19.32
CA PRO A 356 17.16 3.26 -18.64
C PRO A 356 17.22 4.59 -17.88
N GLY A 357 17.81 4.58 -16.68
CA GLY A 357 17.91 5.78 -15.84
C GLY A 357 16.66 6.12 -15.01
N ALA A 358 15.53 5.42 -15.18
CA ALA A 358 14.32 5.65 -14.37
C ALA A 358 14.46 5.27 -12.87
N GLY A 359 15.60 4.71 -12.46
CA GLY A 359 15.88 4.34 -11.07
C GLY A 359 15.45 2.92 -10.68
N LYS A 360 15.11 2.04 -11.64
CA LYS A 360 14.74 0.63 -11.37
C LYS A 360 15.78 -0.10 -10.50
N THR A 361 17.04 -0.07 -10.92
CA THR A 361 18.13 -0.76 -10.22
C THR A 361 18.36 -0.20 -8.82
N THR A 362 18.49 1.12 -8.69
CA THR A 362 18.90 1.76 -7.43
C THR A 362 17.78 1.90 -6.42
N ARG A 363 16.53 2.10 -6.87
CA ARG A 363 15.38 2.40 -6.00
C ARG A 363 14.43 1.24 -5.75
N LEU A 364 14.53 0.16 -6.53
CA LEU A 364 13.68 -1.03 -6.38
C LEU A 364 14.52 -2.31 -6.25
N VAL A 365 15.34 -2.63 -7.26
CA VAL A 365 16.08 -3.90 -7.32
C VAL A 365 17.07 -4.02 -6.16
N ARG A 366 17.93 -3.02 -5.96
CA ARG A 366 18.94 -3.02 -4.88
C ARG A 366 18.30 -3.12 -3.49
N PRO A 367 17.28 -2.32 -3.11
CA PRO A 367 16.57 -2.51 -1.83
C PRO A 367 15.99 -3.92 -1.66
N VAL A 368 15.41 -4.51 -2.71
CA VAL A 368 14.88 -5.88 -2.67
C VAL A 368 16.00 -6.91 -2.47
N VAL A 369 17.12 -6.80 -3.19
CA VAL A 369 18.28 -7.69 -3.01
C VAL A 369 18.84 -7.57 -1.60
N GLU A 370 18.96 -6.35 -1.08
CA GLU A 370 19.42 -6.09 0.29
C GLU A 370 18.49 -6.72 1.34
N ALA A 371 17.17 -6.60 1.15
CA ALA A 371 16.17 -7.20 2.03
C ALA A 371 16.23 -8.73 2.03
N LEU A 372 16.35 -9.32 0.84
CA LEU A 372 16.48 -10.77 0.68
C LEU A 372 17.80 -11.28 1.27
N ALA A 373 18.88 -10.50 1.16
CA ALA A 373 20.17 -10.83 1.76
C ALA A 373 20.13 -10.78 3.30
N LEU A 374 19.43 -9.81 3.90
CA LEU A 374 19.18 -9.79 5.35
C LEU A 374 18.35 -11.00 5.80
N ARG A 375 17.33 -11.37 5.02
CA ARG A 375 16.52 -12.57 5.30
C ARG A 375 17.31 -13.87 5.13
N ALA A 376 18.25 -13.93 4.20
CA ALA A 376 19.16 -15.04 4.05
C ALA A 376 20.08 -15.19 5.27
N LEU A 377 20.63 -14.08 5.79
CA LEU A 377 21.37 -14.09 7.06
C LEU A 377 20.49 -14.52 8.26
N ALA A 378 19.19 -14.23 8.21
CA ALA A 378 18.22 -14.74 9.18
C ALA A 378 17.80 -16.20 8.94
N GLY A 379 18.35 -16.87 7.92
CA GLY A 379 18.02 -18.24 7.55
C GLY A 379 16.63 -18.42 6.94
N GLN A 380 16.00 -17.36 6.46
CA GLN A 380 14.61 -17.34 5.99
C GLN A 380 14.45 -17.30 4.46
N ALA A 381 15.53 -17.04 3.73
CA ALA A 381 15.49 -16.86 2.27
C ALA A 381 16.79 -17.29 1.60
N ALA A 382 16.73 -17.51 0.29
CA ALA A 382 17.88 -17.60 -0.60
C ALA A 382 17.65 -16.67 -1.80
N VAL A 383 18.69 -15.99 -2.27
CA VAL A 383 18.60 -15.00 -3.35
C VAL A 383 19.67 -15.22 -4.39
N LEU A 384 19.25 -15.19 -5.66
CA LEU A 384 20.11 -15.10 -6.83
C LEU A 384 19.88 -13.75 -7.50
N ALA A 385 20.82 -12.83 -7.36
CA ALA A 385 20.80 -11.53 -8.00
C ALA A 385 21.70 -11.55 -9.25
N VAL A 386 21.11 -11.30 -10.41
CA VAL A 386 21.79 -11.29 -11.71
C VAL A 386 21.70 -9.89 -12.31
N GLY A 387 22.83 -9.34 -12.72
CA GLY A 387 22.88 -8.06 -13.42
C GLY A 387 24.17 -7.90 -14.20
N GLY A 388 24.25 -6.86 -15.04
CA GLY A 388 25.46 -6.54 -15.78
C GLY A 388 26.65 -6.22 -14.86
N ALA A 389 27.86 -6.44 -15.36
CA ALA A 389 29.09 -6.11 -14.66
C ALA A 389 29.12 -4.62 -14.23
N GLY A 390 29.20 -4.40 -12.91
CA GLY A 390 29.16 -3.06 -12.31
C GLY A 390 27.75 -2.54 -11.97
N ALA A 391 26.69 -3.34 -12.14
CA ALA A 391 25.37 -3.02 -11.63
C ALA A 391 25.42 -2.86 -10.10
N PRO A 392 24.81 -1.79 -9.52
CA PRO A 392 24.89 -1.50 -8.10
C PRO A 392 23.95 -2.39 -7.26
N LEU A 393 24.07 -3.71 -7.38
CA LEU A 393 23.27 -4.69 -6.63
C LEU A 393 23.74 -4.87 -5.17
N GLY A 394 24.98 -4.47 -4.88
CA GLY A 394 25.58 -4.53 -3.55
C GLY A 394 27.08 -4.83 -3.63
N PRO A 395 27.86 -4.54 -2.58
CA PRO A 395 29.29 -4.86 -2.53
C PRO A 395 29.50 -6.39 -2.42
N ASP A 396 30.71 -6.88 -2.75
CA ASP A 396 31.00 -8.32 -2.81
C ASP A 396 30.82 -9.02 -1.46
N ASP A 397 31.18 -8.35 -0.35
CA ASP A 397 31.08 -8.83 1.03
C ASP A 397 29.64 -8.96 1.54
N ALA A 398 28.65 -8.49 0.77
CA ALA A 398 27.23 -8.72 1.05
C ALA A 398 26.74 -10.12 0.59
N PHE A 399 27.54 -10.85 -0.20
CA PHE A 399 27.16 -12.12 -0.82
C PHE A 399 28.07 -13.27 -0.39
N ASP A 400 27.54 -14.48 -0.36
CA ASP A 400 28.29 -15.70 -0.07
C ASP A 400 29.02 -16.22 -1.31
N VAL A 401 28.40 -16.05 -2.47
CA VAL A 401 28.95 -16.45 -3.77
C VAL A 401 28.82 -15.26 -4.73
N VAL A 402 29.94 -14.83 -5.29
CA VAL A 402 30.01 -13.82 -6.34
C VAL A 402 30.68 -14.46 -7.56
N VAL A 403 29.91 -14.58 -8.65
CA VAL A 403 30.39 -15.09 -9.94
C VAL A 403 30.49 -13.92 -10.90
N ARG A 404 31.69 -13.65 -11.43
CA ARG A 404 31.94 -12.64 -12.46
C ARG A 404 32.23 -13.33 -13.77
N VAL A 405 31.19 -13.61 -14.54
CA VAL A 405 31.29 -14.49 -15.71
C VAL A 405 32.24 -13.87 -16.75
N GLY A 406 33.28 -14.62 -17.11
CA GLY A 406 34.31 -14.18 -18.06
C GLY A 406 35.32 -13.18 -17.50
N HIS A 407 35.35 -12.97 -16.19
CA HIS A 407 36.37 -12.13 -15.55
C HIS A 407 37.42 -13.01 -14.85
N PRO A 408 38.73 -12.84 -15.13
CA PRO A 408 39.78 -13.71 -14.57
C PRO A 408 39.90 -13.62 -13.04
N GLY A 409 39.40 -12.55 -12.42
CA GLY A 409 39.35 -12.39 -10.98
C GLY A 409 38.11 -13.00 -10.30
N SER A 410 37.28 -13.78 -11.01
CA SER A 410 36.14 -14.45 -10.39
C SER A 410 36.60 -15.57 -9.47
N ALA A 411 36.19 -15.53 -8.20
CA ALA A 411 36.53 -16.57 -7.23
C ALA A 411 35.70 -17.86 -7.42
N HIS A 412 34.51 -17.73 -8.02
CA HIS A 412 33.60 -18.83 -8.25
C HIS A 412 33.27 -18.96 -9.73
N ASP A 413 32.97 -20.19 -10.13
CA ASP A 413 32.42 -20.56 -11.43
C ASP A 413 30.92 -20.93 -11.27
N ILE A 414 30.22 -21.14 -12.37
CA ILE A 414 28.79 -21.48 -12.40
C ILE A 414 28.51 -22.73 -13.22
N ASP A 415 27.61 -23.57 -12.72
CA ASP A 415 27.24 -24.81 -13.36
C ASP A 415 26.24 -24.55 -14.49
N LEU A 416 26.65 -24.83 -15.72
CA LEU A 416 25.82 -24.71 -16.91
C LEU A 416 24.56 -25.60 -16.85
N TYR A 417 24.61 -26.70 -16.10
CA TYR A 417 23.54 -27.70 -16.00
C TYR A 417 22.67 -27.53 -14.74
N GLY A 418 22.93 -26.49 -13.93
CA GLY A 418 22.09 -26.18 -12.75
C GLY A 418 22.10 -27.24 -11.64
N GLY A 419 23.10 -28.14 -11.63
CA GLY A 419 23.29 -29.23 -10.68
C GLY A 419 22.26 -30.36 -10.75
N THR A 420 21.60 -30.54 -11.90
CA THR A 420 20.89 -31.81 -12.12
C THR A 420 21.87 -32.93 -12.45
N THR A 421 21.47 -34.16 -12.17
CA THR A 421 22.15 -35.37 -12.65
C THR A 421 21.35 -36.06 -13.76
N ASP A 422 20.14 -35.58 -14.03
CA ASP A 422 19.24 -36.12 -15.05
C ASP A 422 19.53 -35.47 -16.42
N PRO A 423 19.97 -36.25 -17.43
CA PRO A 423 20.22 -35.72 -18.76
C PRO A 423 18.99 -35.08 -19.43
N ASP A 424 17.79 -35.57 -19.15
CA ASP A 424 16.56 -35.06 -19.76
C ASP A 424 16.17 -33.70 -19.17
N GLU A 425 16.29 -33.55 -17.84
CA GLU A 425 16.10 -32.26 -17.15
C GLU A 425 17.14 -31.24 -17.64
N ALA A 426 18.42 -31.64 -17.71
CA ALA A 426 19.50 -30.82 -18.22
C ALA A 426 19.24 -30.35 -19.67
N ALA A 427 18.82 -31.28 -20.53
CA ALA A 427 18.52 -31.01 -21.92
C ALA A 427 17.34 -30.06 -22.10
N ALA A 428 16.25 -30.25 -21.35
CA ALA A 428 15.09 -29.38 -21.41
C ALA A 428 15.41 -27.94 -20.99
N VAL A 429 16.16 -27.78 -19.89
CA VAL A 429 16.55 -26.46 -19.38
C VAL A 429 17.55 -25.77 -20.31
N LEU A 430 18.53 -26.51 -20.85
CA LEU A 430 19.47 -25.96 -21.82
C LEU A 430 18.81 -25.58 -23.14
N ALA A 431 17.90 -26.40 -23.66
CA ALA A 431 17.14 -26.05 -24.85
C ALA A 431 16.39 -24.73 -24.67
N GLU A 432 15.72 -24.57 -23.52
CA GLU A 432 14.99 -23.36 -23.19
C GLU A 432 15.92 -22.13 -23.06
N GLY A 433 17.08 -22.30 -22.41
CA GLY A 433 18.09 -21.25 -22.29
C GLY A 433 18.75 -20.87 -23.62
N LEU A 434 19.05 -21.83 -24.48
CA LEU A 434 19.80 -21.60 -25.72
C LEU A 434 18.91 -21.07 -26.85
N VAL A 435 17.75 -21.70 -27.08
CA VAL A 435 16.91 -21.46 -28.27
C VAL A 435 15.45 -21.14 -27.95
N GLY A 436 15.06 -21.00 -26.67
CA GLY A 436 13.67 -20.69 -26.28
C GLY A 436 13.14 -19.34 -26.77
N ASP A 437 14.01 -18.44 -27.25
CA ASP A 437 13.67 -17.17 -27.90
C ASP A 437 13.46 -17.30 -29.42
N VAL A 438 13.85 -18.42 -30.03
CA VAL A 438 13.80 -18.62 -31.49
C VAL A 438 12.44 -19.22 -31.87
N GLY A 439 11.50 -18.36 -32.27
CA GLY A 439 10.13 -18.79 -32.59
C GLY A 439 9.97 -19.78 -33.75
N SER A 440 10.99 -19.94 -34.61
CA SER A 440 11.00 -20.93 -35.71
C SER A 440 11.42 -22.33 -35.26
N LEU A 441 11.99 -22.48 -34.06
CA LEU A 441 12.49 -23.75 -33.54
C LEU A 441 11.58 -24.27 -32.42
N ASP A 442 11.32 -25.58 -32.44
CA ASP A 442 10.61 -26.24 -31.36
C ASP A 442 11.60 -26.57 -30.21
N SER A 443 11.44 -25.88 -29.07
CA SER A 443 12.23 -26.11 -27.85
C SER A 443 12.19 -27.58 -27.41
N ARG A 444 11.08 -28.30 -27.63
CA ARG A 444 10.99 -29.74 -27.31
C ARG A 444 11.90 -30.58 -28.19
N ARG A 445 11.95 -30.28 -29.49
CA ARG A 445 12.85 -30.96 -30.43
C ARG A 445 14.31 -30.66 -30.11
N ALA A 446 14.62 -29.41 -29.74
CA ALA A 446 15.95 -29.03 -29.26
C ALA A 446 16.35 -29.79 -28.00
N ALA A 447 15.42 -29.96 -27.04
CA ALA A 447 15.64 -30.76 -25.85
C ALA A 447 15.90 -32.23 -26.19
N THR A 448 15.16 -32.84 -27.12
CA THR A 448 15.42 -34.21 -27.57
C THR A 448 16.84 -34.36 -28.14
N VAL A 449 17.28 -33.42 -28.99
CA VAL A 449 18.64 -33.45 -29.57
C VAL A 449 19.71 -33.35 -28.48
N LEU A 450 19.52 -32.46 -27.50
CA LEU A 450 20.44 -32.35 -26.37
C LEU A 450 20.43 -33.62 -25.52
N ALA A 451 19.27 -34.21 -25.21
CA ALA A 451 19.17 -35.45 -24.42
C ALA A 451 19.92 -36.63 -25.08
N GLN A 452 19.80 -36.74 -26.41
CA GLN A 452 20.51 -37.75 -27.22
C GLN A 452 22.04 -37.57 -27.23
N LEU A 453 22.57 -36.44 -26.77
CA LEU A 453 24.01 -36.18 -26.63
C LEU A 453 24.45 -36.23 -25.16
N LEU A 454 23.71 -35.56 -24.27
CA LEU A 454 24.02 -35.44 -22.85
C LEU A 454 23.92 -36.79 -22.12
N GLY A 455 22.90 -37.60 -22.44
CA GLY A 455 22.71 -38.92 -21.83
C GLY A 455 23.89 -39.86 -22.13
N PRO A 456 24.20 -40.09 -23.43
CA PRO A 456 25.36 -40.90 -23.81
C PRO A 456 26.69 -40.36 -23.28
N TYR A 457 26.94 -39.05 -23.35
CA TYR A 457 28.17 -38.46 -22.81
C TYR A 457 28.31 -38.72 -21.32
N ARG A 458 27.26 -38.47 -20.53
CA ARG A 458 27.29 -38.68 -19.08
C ARG A 458 27.45 -40.15 -18.71
N ALA A 459 26.83 -41.08 -19.45
CA ALA A 459 27.03 -42.51 -19.21
C ALA A 459 28.50 -42.93 -19.45
N ALA A 460 29.15 -42.38 -20.48
CA ALA A 460 30.54 -42.69 -20.80
C ALA A 460 31.56 -42.03 -19.86
N ARG A 461 31.31 -40.79 -19.40
CA ARG A 461 32.30 -39.95 -18.70
C ARG A 461 31.99 -39.69 -17.22
N GLY A 462 30.77 -39.96 -16.76
CA GLY A 462 30.33 -39.73 -15.37
C GLY A 462 29.93 -38.28 -15.05
N HIS A 463 30.09 -37.34 -15.99
CA HIS A 463 29.71 -35.93 -15.88
C HIS A 463 29.16 -35.43 -17.23
N PHE A 464 28.56 -34.24 -17.26
CA PHE A 464 28.12 -33.60 -18.50
C PHE A 464 29.29 -32.97 -19.28
N PRO A 465 29.17 -32.79 -20.61
CA PRO A 465 30.24 -32.20 -21.41
C PRO A 465 30.52 -30.76 -20.98
N SER A 466 31.77 -30.33 -21.10
CA SER A 466 32.12 -28.90 -21.04
C SER A 466 31.54 -28.15 -22.24
N VAL A 467 31.59 -26.81 -22.21
CA VAL A 467 31.10 -25.96 -23.30
C VAL A 467 31.73 -26.30 -24.67
N PRO A 468 33.08 -26.41 -24.80
CA PRO A 468 33.71 -26.84 -26.05
C PRO A 468 33.26 -28.24 -26.51
N GLU A 469 33.20 -29.21 -25.60
CA GLU A 469 32.82 -30.58 -25.96
C GLU A 469 31.35 -30.67 -26.39
N LEU A 470 30.45 -29.93 -25.71
CA LEU A 470 29.05 -29.85 -26.10
C LEU A 470 28.91 -29.26 -27.50
N ARG A 471 29.69 -28.23 -27.81
CA ARG A 471 29.74 -27.63 -29.14
C ARG A 471 30.21 -28.64 -30.19
N GLU A 472 31.33 -29.33 -29.95
CA GLU A 472 31.86 -30.34 -30.89
C GLU A 472 30.86 -31.46 -31.18
N LEU A 473 30.11 -31.90 -30.16
CA LEU A 473 29.05 -32.89 -30.28
C LEU A 473 27.85 -32.38 -31.09
N LEU A 474 27.46 -31.11 -30.90
CA LEU A 474 26.37 -30.49 -31.65
C LEU A 474 26.74 -30.21 -33.11
N ASP A 475 27.99 -29.78 -33.36
CA ASP A 475 28.59 -29.61 -34.67
C ASP A 475 28.72 -30.96 -35.42
N GLY A 476 28.64 -32.08 -34.69
CA GLY A 476 28.73 -33.42 -35.25
C GLY A 476 30.14 -33.80 -35.66
N THR A 477 31.15 -33.30 -34.93
CA THR A 477 32.57 -33.57 -35.22
C THR A 477 32.83 -35.08 -35.24
N PRO A 478 33.36 -35.66 -36.34
CA PRO A 478 33.51 -37.10 -36.47
C PRO A 478 34.32 -37.74 -35.34
N ASP A 479 35.43 -37.10 -34.94
CA ASP A 479 36.32 -37.62 -33.89
C ASP A 479 35.65 -37.62 -32.51
N ALA A 480 34.90 -36.56 -32.17
CA ALA A 480 34.18 -36.46 -30.90
C ALA A 480 33.10 -37.54 -30.78
N LEU A 481 32.31 -37.74 -31.85
CA LEU A 481 31.26 -38.77 -31.88
C LEU A 481 31.85 -40.18 -31.89
N ALA A 482 32.93 -40.44 -32.64
CA ALA A 482 33.60 -41.73 -32.68
C ALA A 482 34.22 -42.09 -31.32
N GLY A 483 34.87 -41.13 -30.65
CA GLY A 483 35.43 -41.32 -29.32
C GLY A 483 34.37 -41.60 -28.26
N LEU A 484 33.24 -40.89 -28.31
CA LEU A 484 32.10 -41.15 -27.42
C LEU A 484 31.50 -42.55 -27.67
N ARG A 485 31.31 -42.92 -28.94
CA ARG A 485 30.81 -44.24 -29.33
C ARG A 485 31.71 -45.36 -28.81
N ALA A 486 33.02 -45.27 -29.05
CA ALA A 486 33.99 -46.28 -28.59
C ALA A 486 33.96 -46.46 -27.07
N SER A 487 33.81 -45.34 -26.32
CA SER A 487 33.70 -45.37 -24.86
C SER A 487 32.43 -46.09 -24.40
N LEU A 488 31.29 -45.85 -25.07
CA LEU A 488 30.02 -46.51 -24.77
C LEU A 488 30.01 -47.99 -25.13
N GLU A 489 30.66 -48.38 -26.23
CA GLU A 489 30.85 -49.77 -26.64
C GLU A 489 31.71 -50.52 -25.61
N ALA A 490 32.83 -49.93 -25.19
CA ALA A 490 33.69 -50.50 -24.16
C ALA A 490 32.98 -50.67 -22.80
N ALA A 491 32.09 -49.73 -22.44
CA ALA A 491 31.30 -49.79 -21.22
C ALA A 491 30.00 -50.62 -21.33
N GLY A 492 29.67 -51.15 -22.51
CA GLY A 492 28.47 -51.97 -22.73
C GLY A 492 27.14 -51.20 -22.68
N HIS A 493 27.14 -49.88 -22.88
CA HIS A 493 25.95 -49.04 -22.80
C HIS A 493 25.11 -49.04 -24.10
N HIS A 494 24.57 -50.21 -24.47
CA HIS A 494 23.83 -50.41 -25.72
C HIS A 494 22.59 -49.50 -25.91
N ALA A 495 21.90 -49.14 -24.83
CA ALA A 495 20.78 -48.21 -24.92
C ALA A 495 21.24 -46.81 -25.37
N MET A 496 22.35 -46.32 -24.82
CA MET A 496 22.91 -45.01 -25.16
C MET A 496 23.51 -44.98 -26.57
N LEU A 497 24.05 -46.11 -27.05
CA LEU A 497 24.48 -46.24 -28.45
C LEU A 497 23.32 -46.07 -29.42
N ARG A 498 22.13 -46.60 -29.10
CA ARG A 498 20.93 -46.42 -29.93
C ARG A 498 20.47 -44.97 -30.00
N GLU A 499 20.58 -44.23 -28.90
CA GLU A 499 20.28 -42.78 -28.88
C GLU A 499 21.26 -42.00 -29.78
N LEU A 500 22.56 -42.31 -29.67
CA LEU A 500 23.60 -41.67 -30.50
C LEU A 500 23.43 -42.02 -32.00
N ASP A 501 23.05 -43.26 -32.32
CA ASP A 501 22.70 -43.70 -33.69
C ASP A 501 21.44 -43.01 -34.22
N ALA A 502 20.45 -42.78 -33.35
CA ALA A 502 19.26 -42.01 -33.70
C ALA A 502 19.62 -40.56 -34.04
N ARG A 503 20.45 -39.91 -33.21
CA ARG A 503 20.94 -38.54 -33.46
C ARG A 503 21.71 -38.45 -34.78
N SER A 504 22.63 -39.40 -35.02
CA SER A 504 23.45 -39.43 -36.24
C SER A 504 22.62 -39.54 -37.52
N ARG A 505 21.51 -40.29 -37.49
CA ARG A 505 20.58 -40.40 -38.64
C ARG A 505 19.74 -39.15 -38.87
N GLN A 506 19.48 -38.37 -37.83
CA GLN A 506 18.69 -37.14 -37.90
C GLN A 506 19.54 -35.92 -38.28
N ALA A 507 20.87 -36.02 -38.14
CA ALA A 507 21.81 -34.94 -38.40
C ALA A 507 21.73 -34.46 -39.86
N GLY A 508 21.69 -33.14 -40.05
CA GLY A 508 21.65 -32.51 -41.38
C GLY A 508 20.30 -32.58 -42.10
N GLY A 509 19.25 -33.11 -41.44
CA GLY A 509 17.89 -33.10 -41.97
C GLY A 509 17.21 -31.73 -41.90
N PRO A 510 16.13 -31.48 -42.67
CA PRO A 510 15.35 -30.24 -42.57
C PRO A 510 14.80 -30.01 -41.16
N GLY A 511 15.11 -28.83 -40.60
CA GLY A 511 14.68 -28.43 -39.26
C GLY A 511 15.44 -29.10 -38.11
N ASP A 512 16.64 -29.63 -38.34
CA ASP A 512 17.57 -30.02 -37.26
C ASP A 512 17.94 -28.79 -36.41
N PRO A 513 17.64 -28.77 -35.10
CA PRO A 513 17.98 -27.64 -34.23
C PRO A 513 19.46 -27.61 -33.84
N ALA A 514 20.26 -28.66 -34.11
CA ALA A 514 21.64 -28.77 -33.65
C ALA A 514 22.56 -27.62 -34.11
N PRO A 515 22.53 -27.14 -35.38
CA PRO A 515 23.36 -26.01 -35.79
C PRO A 515 23.03 -24.73 -35.01
N ALA A 516 21.74 -24.45 -34.79
CA ALA A 516 21.31 -23.30 -34.01
C ALA A 516 21.72 -23.43 -32.53
N LEU A 517 21.67 -24.65 -31.97
CA LEU A 517 22.19 -24.92 -30.63
C LEU A 517 23.70 -24.72 -30.55
N ALA A 518 24.45 -25.22 -31.54
CA ALA A 518 25.91 -25.05 -31.60
C ALA A 518 26.30 -23.57 -31.69
N ASP A 519 25.63 -22.79 -32.53
CA ASP A 519 25.83 -21.33 -32.64
C ASP A 519 25.62 -20.63 -31.29
N ARG A 520 24.59 -21.04 -30.53
CA ARG A 520 24.30 -20.47 -29.20
C ARG A 520 25.34 -20.90 -28.17
N VAL A 521 25.79 -22.15 -28.18
CA VAL A 521 26.87 -22.64 -27.30
C VAL A 521 28.20 -21.95 -27.65
N ALA A 522 28.45 -21.66 -28.93
CA ALA A 522 29.66 -20.96 -29.38
C ALA A 522 29.78 -19.51 -28.83
N LEU A 523 28.69 -18.92 -28.33
CA LEU A 523 28.74 -17.65 -27.59
C LEU A 523 29.43 -17.80 -26.22
N LEU A 524 29.38 -19.00 -25.63
CA LEU A 524 30.02 -19.34 -24.36
C LEU A 524 31.41 -19.97 -24.57
N ASP A 525 31.72 -20.47 -25.76
CA ASP A 525 33.03 -21.03 -26.15
C ASP A 525 34.01 -19.95 -26.64
N ARG A 526 34.07 -18.82 -25.92
CA ARG A 526 35.00 -17.72 -26.24
C ARG A 526 36.20 -17.78 -25.29
N PRO A 527 37.40 -17.32 -25.71
CA PRO A 527 38.57 -17.28 -24.84
C PRO A 527 38.35 -16.54 -23.52
N ALA A 528 37.45 -15.55 -23.50
CA ALA A 528 37.06 -14.83 -22.29
C ALA A 528 36.40 -15.73 -21.23
N PHE A 529 35.76 -16.84 -21.64
CA PHE A 529 35.11 -17.83 -20.79
C PHE A 529 35.94 -19.09 -20.61
N ALA A 530 37.20 -19.10 -21.05
CA ALA A 530 38.07 -20.26 -20.86
C ALA A 530 38.20 -20.58 -19.36
N GLY A 531 37.91 -21.84 -19.00
CA GLY A 531 37.91 -22.30 -17.60
C GLY A 531 36.65 -21.95 -16.79
N PHE A 532 35.67 -21.26 -17.39
CA PHE A 532 34.31 -21.18 -16.84
C PHE A 532 33.45 -22.33 -17.34
N PHE A 533 32.35 -22.59 -16.63
CA PHE A 533 31.43 -23.70 -16.87
C PHE A 533 32.16 -25.06 -16.79
N ALA A 534 33.12 -25.17 -15.87
CA ALA A 534 33.92 -26.37 -15.70
C ALA A 534 33.04 -27.55 -15.28
N THR A 535 33.25 -28.69 -15.95
CA THR A 535 32.58 -29.95 -15.64
C THR A 535 33.62 -31.00 -15.24
N GLY A 536 33.15 -32.10 -14.63
CA GLY A 536 34.02 -33.20 -14.21
C GLY A 536 34.18 -33.34 -12.70
N PRO A 537 34.91 -34.37 -12.25
CA PRO A 537 35.00 -34.75 -10.85
C PRO A 537 35.74 -33.71 -9.98
N ASP A 538 36.64 -32.93 -10.57
CA ASP A 538 37.42 -31.91 -9.87
C ASP A 538 36.77 -30.52 -9.95
N ALA A 539 35.76 -30.36 -10.80
CA ALA A 539 35.04 -29.10 -10.92
C ALA A 539 34.21 -28.84 -9.65
N ARG A 540 34.23 -27.59 -9.18
CA ARG A 540 33.43 -27.12 -8.04
C ARG A 540 32.63 -25.85 -8.40
N PRO A 541 31.88 -25.85 -9.53
CA PRO A 541 31.07 -24.70 -9.88
C PRO A 541 29.90 -24.52 -8.92
N PHE A 542 29.44 -23.28 -8.76
CA PHE A 542 28.21 -23.00 -8.03
C PHE A 542 27.01 -23.56 -8.79
N SER A 543 26.22 -24.38 -8.12
CA SER A 543 24.96 -24.93 -8.64
C SER A 543 23.76 -24.15 -8.11
N LEU A 544 22.85 -23.75 -9.00
CA LEU A 544 21.59 -23.11 -8.63
C LEU A 544 20.73 -23.95 -7.69
N ARG A 545 20.83 -25.29 -7.75
CA ARG A 545 20.07 -26.20 -6.86
C ARG A 545 20.39 -25.97 -5.38
N ALA A 546 21.58 -25.44 -5.06
CA ALA A 546 21.96 -25.08 -3.70
C ALA A 546 21.04 -24.01 -3.08
N LEU A 547 20.41 -23.15 -3.88
CA LEU A 547 19.43 -22.14 -3.41
C LEU A 547 18.18 -22.75 -2.79
N GLY A 548 17.85 -24.00 -3.15
CA GLY A 548 16.73 -24.72 -2.55
C GLY A 548 17.04 -25.36 -1.20
N GLN A 549 18.33 -25.47 -0.84
CA GLN A 549 18.81 -26.24 0.31
C GLN A 549 19.46 -25.36 1.38
N HIS A 550 20.04 -24.24 0.97
CA HIS A 550 20.82 -23.36 1.82
C HIS A 550 20.37 -21.91 1.65
N PRO A 551 20.36 -21.10 2.73
CA PRO A 551 19.93 -19.71 2.69
C PRO A 551 21.00 -18.79 2.05
N LEU A 552 21.38 -19.08 0.81
CA LEU A 552 22.53 -18.44 0.16
C LEU A 552 22.19 -17.06 -0.42
N ARG A 553 23.19 -16.18 -0.39
CA ARG A 553 23.19 -14.88 -1.06
C ARG A 553 24.15 -14.97 -2.24
N VAL A 554 23.60 -14.99 -3.46
CA VAL A 554 24.40 -15.18 -4.68
C VAL A 554 24.26 -13.98 -5.58
N ARG A 555 25.39 -13.47 -6.09
CA ARG A 555 25.43 -12.44 -7.13
C ARG A 555 26.14 -12.97 -8.37
N VAL A 556 25.53 -12.77 -9.54
CA VAL A 556 26.13 -13.09 -10.83
C VAL A 556 26.24 -11.81 -11.64
N ASP A 557 27.48 -11.45 -11.96
CA ASP A 557 27.81 -10.30 -12.79
C ASP A 557 28.01 -10.78 -14.24
N LEU A 558 27.14 -10.32 -15.14
CA LEU A 558 27.13 -10.70 -16.56
C LEU A 558 28.01 -9.76 -17.42
N PRO A 559 28.70 -10.28 -18.45
CA PRO A 559 29.66 -9.52 -19.26
C PRO A 559 28.99 -8.65 -20.35
N GLU A 560 27.99 -7.84 -20.00
CA GLU A 560 27.14 -7.13 -20.99
C GLU A 560 27.91 -6.22 -21.97
N ARG A 561 28.98 -5.56 -21.50
CA ARG A 561 29.76 -4.61 -22.32
C ARG A 561 30.64 -5.28 -23.37
N GLY A 562 31.01 -6.54 -23.19
CA GLY A 562 31.90 -7.29 -24.09
C GLY A 562 31.20 -8.44 -24.82
N HIS A 563 30.21 -9.05 -24.19
CA HIS A 563 29.51 -10.24 -24.65
C HIS A 563 28.01 -10.13 -24.37
N ALA A 564 27.36 -9.14 -25.00
CA ALA A 564 25.94 -8.85 -24.80
C ALA A 564 25.03 -10.05 -25.15
N GLU A 565 25.30 -10.76 -26.24
CA GLU A 565 24.50 -11.93 -26.64
C GLU A 565 24.65 -13.09 -25.65
N ALA A 566 25.88 -13.38 -25.19
CA ALA A 566 26.12 -14.37 -24.15
C ALA A 566 25.43 -13.98 -22.84
N SER A 567 25.42 -12.69 -22.49
CA SER A 567 24.72 -12.19 -21.30
C SER A 567 23.22 -12.44 -21.38
N ARG A 568 22.57 -12.12 -22.51
CA ARG A 568 21.13 -12.39 -22.72
C ARG A 568 20.80 -13.89 -22.65
N LEU A 569 21.64 -14.72 -23.27
CA LEU A 569 21.53 -16.19 -23.21
C LEU A 569 21.62 -16.68 -21.76
N LEU A 570 22.61 -16.22 -21.00
CA LEU A 570 22.78 -16.60 -19.60
C LEU A 570 21.63 -16.11 -18.72
N THR A 571 21.14 -14.88 -18.91
CA THR A 571 19.94 -14.37 -18.20
C THR A 571 18.74 -15.28 -18.43
N ARG A 572 18.50 -15.69 -19.69
CA ARG A 572 17.43 -16.63 -20.04
C ARG A 572 17.65 -18.01 -19.42
N LEU A 573 18.88 -18.51 -19.48
CA LEU A 573 19.25 -19.79 -18.87
C LEU A 573 19.04 -19.77 -17.35
N PHE A 574 19.39 -18.70 -16.65
CA PHE A 574 19.15 -18.59 -15.20
C PHE A 574 17.67 -18.55 -14.86
N LEU A 575 16.85 -17.87 -15.66
CA LEU A 575 15.39 -17.90 -15.48
C LEU A 575 14.82 -19.30 -15.71
N ALA A 576 15.25 -19.99 -16.77
CA ALA A 576 14.85 -21.37 -17.07
C ALA A 576 15.28 -22.34 -15.95
N GLN A 577 16.56 -22.31 -15.56
CA GLN A 577 17.10 -23.11 -14.47
C GLN A 577 16.36 -22.84 -13.16
N PHE A 578 16.19 -21.57 -12.77
CA PHE A 578 15.50 -21.20 -11.53
C PHE A 578 14.07 -21.75 -11.46
N THR A 579 13.30 -21.59 -12.55
CA THR A 579 11.92 -22.11 -12.61
C THR A 579 11.88 -23.64 -12.59
N ALA A 580 12.84 -24.32 -13.23
CA ALA A 580 12.95 -25.78 -13.18
C ALA A 580 13.31 -26.30 -11.78
N ILE A 581 14.36 -25.75 -11.15
CA ILE A 581 14.79 -26.22 -9.82
C ILE A 581 13.73 -25.98 -8.77
N THR A 582 13.01 -24.85 -8.83
CA THR A 582 11.97 -24.51 -7.85
C THR A 582 10.74 -25.39 -8.00
N ALA A 583 10.39 -25.77 -9.23
CA ALA A 583 9.32 -26.74 -9.48
C ALA A 583 9.63 -28.12 -8.91
N ALA A 584 10.91 -28.50 -8.83
CA ALA A 584 11.36 -29.78 -8.27
C ALA A 584 11.58 -29.76 -6.75
N ARG A 585 11.35 -28.62 -6.07
CA ARG A 585 11.60 -28.51 -4.63
C ARG A 585 10.56 -29.27 -3.81
N THR A 586 11.06 -30.04 -2.85
CA THR A 586 10.26 -30.70 -1.81
C THR A 586 10.22 -29.88 -0.51
N ASP A 587 11.31 -29.16 -0.19
CA ASP A 587 11.40 -28.27 0.96
C ASP A 587 11.16 -26.80 0.57
N THR A 588 10.09 -26.22 1.12
CA THR A 588 9.65 -24.84 0.88
C THR A 588 9.81 -23.96 2.12
N THR A 589 10.59 -24.37 3.12
CA THR A 589 10.87 -23.58 4.34
C THR A 589 11.56 -22.25 4.02
N LEU A 590 12.50 -22.26 3.08
CA LEU A 590 13.20 -21.07 2.60
C LEU A 590 12.44 -20.41 1.44
N PHE A 591 12.25 -19.10 1.52
CA PHE A 591 11.80 -18.32 0.38
C PHE A 591 12.94 -18.18 -0.65
N ALA A 592 12.79 -18.70 -1.86
CA ALA A 592 13.80 -18.48 -2.92
C ALA A 592 13.37 -17.38 -3.89
N CYS A 593 14.29 -16.48 -4.20
CA CYS A 593 14.02 -15.41 -5.14
C CYS A 593 15.12 -15.25 -6.19
N LEU A 594 14.70 -15.22 -7.46
CA LEU A 594 15.53 -14.78 -8.58
C LEU A 594 15.28 -13.29 -8.82
N VAL A 595 16.35 -12.51 -8.92
CA VAL A 595 16.28 -11.08 -9.24
C VAL A 595 17.11 -10.84 -10.49
N LEU A 596 16.45 -10.43 -11.57
CA LEU A 596 17.08 -10.04 -12.83
C LEU A 596 16.97 -8.52 -12.99
N ASP A 597 18.11 -7.82 -12.88
CA ASP A 597 18.18 -6.36 -13.06
C ASP A 597 17.95 -5.92 -14.52
N ASP A 598 18.23 -6.82 -15.45
CA ASP A 598 17.85 -6.71 -16.86
C ASP A 598 17.37 -8.08 -17.37
N ALA A 599 16.06 -8.19 -17.62
CA ALA A 599 15.40 -9.38 -18.15
C ALA A 599 15.09 -9.28 -19.66
N THR A 600 15.67 -8.30 -20.37
CA THR A 600 15.44 -8.11 -21.80
C THR A 600 15.82 -9.39 -22.58
N HIS A 601 14.87 -9.90 -23.38
CA HIS A 601 14.98 -11.16 -24.14
C HIS A 601 15.22 -12.44 -23.32
N ALA A 602 14.97 -12.40 -22.00
CA ALA A 602 15.05 -13.57 -21.13
C ALA A 602 13.73 -14.36 -21.06
N VAL A 603 12.60 -13.71 -21.35
CA VAL A 603 11.27 -14.29 -21.17
C VAL A 603 10.85 -15.09 -22.41
N THR A 604 10.35 -16.29 -22.15
CA THR A 604 9.92 -17.30 -23.12
C THR A 604 8.56 -17.88 -22.71
N ALA A 605 7.93 -18.66 -23.58
CA ALA A 605 6.63 -19.27 -23.27
C ALA A 605 6.70 -20.22 -22.06
N GLU A 606 7.79 -20.99 -21.91
CA GLU A 606 7.93 -21.93 -20.80
C GLU A 606 8.29 -21.23 -19.49
N THR A 607 9.17 -20.22 -19.52
CA THR A 607 9.51 -19.45 -18.31
C THR A 607 8.29 -18.69 -17.76
N VAL A 608 7.38 -18.17 -18.60
CA VAL A 608 6.09 -17.61 -18.16
C VAL A 608 5.22 -18.66 -17.46
N ARG A 609 5.19 -19.91 -17.94
CA ARG A 609 4.51 -21.01 -17.24
C ARG A 609 5.19 -21.33 -15.91
N GLY A 610 6.51 -21.32 -15.87
CA GLY A 610 7.32 -21.50 -14.66
C GLY A 610 7.03 -20.43 -13.59
N ILE A 611 7.01 -19.15 -13.97
CA ILE A 611 6.73 -18.02 -13.08
C ILE A 611 5.38 -18.20 -12.35
N ARG A 612 4.33 -18.66 -13.06
CA ARG A 612 3.01 -18.91 -12.45
C ARG A 612 3.02 -19.97 -11.36
N ARG A 613 3.98 -20.90 -11.38
CA ARG A 613 4.11 -21.98 -10.38
C ARG A 613 4.92 -21.55 -9.15
N LEU A 614 5.69 -20.47 -9.23
CA LEU A 614 6.53 -20.00 -8.11
C LEU A 614 5.71 -19.72 -6.85
N ARG A 615 4.49 -19.19 -7.02
CA ARG A 615 3.57 -18.87 -5.91
C ARG A 615 3.25 -20.06 -5.00
N SER A 616 3.25 -21.28 -5.51
CA SER A 616 2.89 -22.49 -4.74
C SER A 616 4.08 -23.15 -4.06
N VAL A 617 5.31 -22.73 -4.36
CA VAL A 617 6.56 -23.36 -3.86
C VAL A 617 7.40 -22.40 -3.02
N ASN A 618 6.76 -21.37 -2.43
CA ASN A 618 7.43 -20.33 -1.65
C ASN A 618 8.63 -19.71 -2.40
N ALA A 619 8.43 -19.37 -3.67
CA ALA A 619 9.44 -18.76 -4.51
C ALA A 619 8.86 -17.57 -5.29
N GLY A 620 9.73 -16.71 -5.82
CA GLY A 620 9.34 -15.55 -6.61
C GLY A 620 10.44 -15.07 -7.55
N ALA A 621 10.05 -14.32 -8.59
CA ALA A 621 11.01 -13.67 -9.50
C ALA A 621 10.77 -12.16 -9.54
N VAL A 622 11.86 -11.38 -9.57
CA VAL A 622 11.83 -9.93 -9.84
C VAL A 622 12.49 -9.69 -11.18
N LEU A 623 11.71 -9.17 -12.12
CA LEU A 623 12.13 -8.97 -13.51
C LEU A 623 12.09 -7.47 -13.82
N ALA A 624 13.24 -6.89 -14.14
CA ALA A 624 13.31 -5.52 -14.64
C ALA A 624 13.44 -5.50 -16.16
N LEU A 625 12.59 -4.73 -16.83
CA LEU A 625 12.58 -4.53 -18.29
C LEU A 625 12.70 -3.04 -18.62
N ARG A 626 13.21 -2.76 -19.82
CA ARG A 626 13.28 -1.40 -20.35
C ARG A 626 11.92 -0.99 -20.94
N THR A 627 11.30 -1.93 -21.64
CA THR A 627 9.97 -1.83 -22.22
C THR A 627 9.34 -3.23 -22.24
N VAL A 628 8.01 -3.34 -22.32
CA VAL A 628 7.35 -4.64 -22.52
C VAL A 628 7.69 -5.22 -23.90
N ASP A 629 8.04 -4.38 -24.87
CA ASP A 629 8.45 -4.80 -26.23
C ASP A 629 9.76 -5.60 -26.28
N ASP A 630 10.53 -5.63 -25.18
CA ASP A 630 11.70 -6.50 -25.01
C ASP A 630 11.32 -7.99 -24.91
N VAL A 631 10.03 -8.28 -24.71
CA VAL A 631 9.43 -9.61 -24.66
C VAL A 631 8.69 -9.87 -25.97
N PRO A 632 8.66 -11.11 -26.49
CA PRO A 632 7.86 -11.43 -27.67
C PRO A 632 6.40 -11.02 -27.52
N GLU A 633 5.80 -10.44 -28.56
CA GLU A 633 4.44 -9.85 -28.53
C GLU A 633 3.37 -10.83 -28.01
N ALA A 634 3.44 -12.09 -28.45
CA ALA A 634 2.53 -13.15 -28.01
C ALA A 634 2.56 -13.43 -26.49
N LEU A 635 3.60 -12.97 -25.79
CA LEU A 635 3.81 -13.18 -24.36
C LEU A 635 3.52 -11.95 -23.49
N HIS A 636 3.17 -10.80 -24.08
CA HIS A 636 2.88 -9.57 -23.31
C HIS A 636 1.77 -9.77 -22.28
N THR A 637 0.58 -10.22 -22.73
CA THR A 637 -0.56 -10.50 -21.85
C THR A 637 -0.30 -11.70 -20.92
N PRO A 638 0.23 -12.85 -21.40
CA PRO A 638 0.61 -13.96 -20.52
C PRO A 638 1.59 -13.56 -19.39
N LEU A 639 2.58 -12.71 -19.65
CA LEU A 639 3.55 -12.27 -18.66
C LEU A 639 2.89 -11.39 -17.58
N LEU A 640 2.11 -10.39 -17.98
CA LEU A 640 1.39 -9.51 -17.05
C LEU A 640 0.37 -10.29 -16.20
N GLY A 641 -0.23 -11.34 -16.75
CA GLY A 641 -1.10 -12.25 -15.99
C GLY A 641 -0.35 -13.30 -15.14
N ALA A 642 0.95 -13.50 -15.36
CA ALA A 642 1.75 -14.46 -14.61
C ALA A 642 2.33 -13.87 -13.31
N VAL A 643 2.47 -12.55 -13.24
CA VAL A 643 2.98 -11.82 -12.08
C VAL A 643 1.83 -11.17 -11.29
N GLY A 644 1.90 -11.16 -9.97
CA GLY A 644 0.93 -10.48 -9.12
C GLY A 644 1.31 -9.04 -8.79
N CYS A 645 2.62 -8.74 -8.81
CA CYS A 645 3.12 -7.39 -8.58
C CYS A 645 3.66 -6.77 -9.86
N THR A 646 3.33 -5.51 -10.12
CA THR A 646 3.77 -4.79 -11.32
C THR A 646 4.12 -3.35 -10.95
N ALA A 647 5.18 -2.81 -11.57
CA ALA A 647 5.66 -1.46 -11.34
C ALA A 647 5.95 -0.76 -12.69
N ALA A 648 5.19 0.28 -12.99
CA ALA A 648 5.39 1.15 -14.14
C ALA A 648 6.14 2.42 -13.70
N PHE A 649 7.38 2.57 -14.12
CA PHE A 649 8.23 3.72 -13.76
C PHE A 649 7.94 4.94 -14.64
N SER A 650 8.33 6.12 -14.16
CA SER A 650 8.27 7.35 -14.95
C SER A 650 8.97 7.22 -16.31
N GLY A 651 8.32 7.69 -17.37
CA GLY A 651 8.88 7.74 -18.72
C GLY A 651 8.67 6.48 -19.57
N ILE A 652 7.75 5.59 -19.17
CA ILE A 652 7.30 4.50 -20.06
C ILE A 652 6.58 5.05 -21.30
N THR A 653 6.56 4.26 -22.37
CA THR A 653 5.85 4.62 -23.60
C THR A 653 4.32 4.54 -23.39
N THR A 654 3.55 5.22 -24.25
CA THR A 654 2.08 5.07 -24.27
C THR A 654 1.65 3.65 -24.61
N TRP A 655 2.43 2.91 -25.40
CA TRP A 655 2.17 1.51 -25.73
C TRP A 655 2.34 0.59 -24.51
N ASP A 656 3.42 0.78 -23.75
CA ASP A 656 3.60 0.10 -22.47
C ASP A 656 2.46 0.49 -21.51
N GLY A 657 2.15 1.79 -21.39
CA GLY A 657 1.07 2.30 -20.55
C GLY A 657 -0.28 1.67 -20.87
N LYS A 658 -0.60 1.45 -22.15
CA LYS A 658 -1.82 0.77 -22.59
C LYS A 658 -1.90 -0.67 -22.05
N ARG A 659 -0.80 -1.43 -22.13
CA ARG A 659 -0.74 -2.82 -21.64
C ARG A 659 -0.93 -2.90 -20.12
N PHE A 660 -0.33 -1.97 -19.37
CA PHE A 660 -0.52 -1.88 -17.92
C PHE A 660 -1.97 -1.52 -17.56
N ALA A 661 -2.54 -0.50 -18.22
CA ALA A 661 -3.92 -0.09 -17.98
C ALA A 661 -4.92 -1.24 -18.25
N GLU A 662 -4.74 -1.97 -19.36
CA GLU A 662 -5.54 -3.15 -19.68
C GLU A 662 -5.39 -4.27 -18.65
N ALA A 663 -4.16 -4.54 -18.17
CA ALA A 663 -3.88 -5.61 -17.20
C ALA A 663 -4.35 -5.29 -15.77
N TRP A 664 -4.39 -4.01 -15.40
CA TRP A 664 -4.92 -3.57 -14.11
C TRP A 664 -6.45 -3.58 -14.07
N GLY A 665 -7.09 -3.48 -15.24
CA GLY A 665 -8.53 -3.49 -15.38
C GLY A 665 -9.17 -2.15 -15.05
N LYS A 666 -10.50 -2.11 -15.11
CA LYS A 666 -11.29 -0.93 -14.79
C LYS A 666 -11.81 -1.03 -13.36
N GLU A 667 -11.81 0.10 -12.65
CA GLU A 667 -12.45 0.21 -11.34
C GLU A 667 -13.67 1.12 -11.46
N TRP A 668 -14.65 0.89 -10.59
CA TRP A 668 -15.77 1.81 -10.43
C TRP A 668 -15.26 3.07 -9.74
N VAL A 669 -15.04 4.14 -10.50
CA VAL A 669 -14.62 5.43 -9.96
C VAL A 669 -15.85 6.34 -9.92
N GLU A 670 -16.15 6.88 -8.75
CA GLU A 670 -17.18 7.91 -8.59
C GLU A 670 -16.72 9.19 -9.29
N THR A 671 -17.15 9.36 -10.54
CA THR A 671 -16.84 10.54 -11.32
C THR A 671 -17.92 11.58 -11.03
N ARG A 672 -17.49 12.68 -10.43
CA ARG A 672 -18.36 13.84 -10.16
C ARG A 672 -18.46 14.68 -11.43
N GLU A 673 -19.45 14.42 -12.27
CA GLU A 673 -19.72 15.29 -13.42
C GLU A 673 -20.49 16.53 -12.93
N VAL A 674 -19.86 17.70 -13.05
CA VAL A 674 -20.49 18.99 -12.80
C VAL A 674 -20.98 19.54 -14.13
N ALA A 675 -22.18 19.14 -14.54
CA ALA A 675 -22.80 19.65 -15.75
C ALA A 675 -23.43 21.02 -15.46
N GLN A 676 -22.83 22.08 -16.02
CA GLN A 676 -23.32 23.46 -15.87
C GLN A 676 -24.44 23.75 -16.88
N HIS A 677 -25.70 23.56 -16.50
CA HIS A 677 -26.84 23.99 -17.33
C HIS A 677 -27.32 25.40 -16.93
N THR A 678 -27.21 26.35 -17.85
CA THR A 678 -27.80 27.70 -17.74
C THR A 678 -29.27 27.63 -18.14
N VAL A 679 -30.18 27.63 -17.15
CA VAL A 679 -31.62 27.73 -17.38
C VAL A 679 -31.97 29.21 -17.59
N PHE A 680 -32.35 29.58 -18.81
CA PHE A 680 -33.02 30.85 -19.07
C PHE A 680 -34.52 30.67 -18.76
N ALA A 681 -35.05 31.42 -17.78
CA ALA A 681 -36.47 31.39 -17.40
C ALA A 681 -37.08 32.80 -17.53
N ASP A 682 -38.20 32.87 -18.26
CA ASP A 682 -38.73 34.06 -18.95
C ASP A 682 -39.78 34.85 -18.14
N GLN A 683 -39.55 35.09 -16.84
CA GLN A 683 -40.52 35.81 -15.98
C GLN A 683 -39.91 36.93 -15.13
N PRO A 684 -40.62 38.07 -14.92
CA PRO A 684 -40.07 39.25 -14.26
C PRO A 684 -39.79 39.07 -12.76
N PHE A 685 -40.55 38.21 -12.07
CA PHE A 685 -40.37 37.96 -10.63
C PHE A 685 -39.14 37.08 -10.33
N THR A 686 -38.84 36.12 -11.21
CA THR A 686 -37.62 35.29 -11.10
C THR A 686 -36.37 36.13 -11.38
N ARG A 687 -36.44 37.14 -12.25
CA ARG A 687 -35.33 38.06 -12.54
C ARG A 687 -34.85 38.86 -11.32
N ALA A 688 -35.78 39.31 -10.48
CA ALA A 688 -35.45 40.02 -9.24
C ALA A 688 -34.83 39.08 -8.18
N LEU A 689 -35.35 37.86 -8.06
CA LEU A 689 -34.78 36.83 -7.19
C LEU A 689 -33.38 36.39 -7.65
N HIS A 690 -33.17 36.26 -8.97
CA HIS A 690 -31.89 35.94 -9.58
C HIS A 690 -30.88 37.09 -9.48
N ALA A 691 -31.31 38.34 -9.56
CA ALA A 691 -30.45 39.51 -9.34
C ALA A 691 -29.98 39.61 -7.89
N LEU A 692 -30.90 39.41 -6.93
CA LEU A 692 -30.57 39.40 -5.50
C LEU A 692 -29.62 38.24 -5.15
N ARG A 693 -29.82 37.05 -5.75
CA ARG A 693 -28.97 35.87 -5.53
C ARG A 693 -27.60 35.96 -6.23
N LYS A 694 -27.52 36.59 -7.42
CA LYS A 694 -26.27 36.85 -8.17
C LYS A 694 -25.36 37.84 -7.44
N LEU A 695 -25.94 38.85 -6.79
CA LEU A 695 -25.23 39.80 -5.92
C LEU A 695 -24.63 39.13 -4.67
N VAL A 696 -25.18 37.98 -4.28
CA VAL A 696 -24.87 37.30 -3.03
C VAL A 696 -23.83 36.17 -3.22
N THR A 697 -23.76 35.52 -4.39
CA THR A 697 -22.81 34.42 -4.64
C THR A 697 -21.66 34.76 -5.60
N GLY A 698 -21.69 35.89 -6.30
CA GLY A 698 -20.59 36.35 -7.17
C GLY A 698 -20.30 35.47 -8.40
N LYS A 699 -21.12 34.45 -8.67
CA LYS A 699 -21.06 33.62 -9.89
C LYS A 699 -22.45 33.54 -10.54
N ALA A 700 -22.49 33.66 -11.86
CA ALA A 700 -23.70 33.46 -12.65
C ALA A 700 -24.21 32.03 -12.49
N VAL A 701 -25.54 31.86 -12.54
CA VAL A 701 -26.24 30.59 -12.31
C VAL A 701 -25.82 29.55 -13.33
N THR A 702 -24.99 28.60 -12.90
CA THR A 702 -24.99 27.24 -13.42
C THR A 702 -25.53 26.38 -12.30
N THR A 703 -26.63 25.69 -12.56
CA THR A 703 -27.12 24.68 -11.63
C THR A 703 -26.12 23.54 -11.73
N ASP A 704 -25.17 23.46 -10.80
CA ASP A 704 -24.24 22.34 -10.69
C ASP A 704 -25.08 21.12 -10.26
N ALA A 705 -25.67 20.43 -11.23
CA ALA A 705 -26.19 19.10 -11.03
C ALA A 705 -24.97 18.20 -10.80
N VAL A 706 -24.58 18.07 -9.54
CA VAL A 706 -23.56 17.10 -9.11
C VAL A 706 -24.18 15.73 -9.26
N THR A 707 -24.04 15.17 -10.45
CA THR A 707 -24.44 13.78 -10.68
C THR A 707 -23.21 12.96 -10.33
N VAL A 708 -23.23 12.31 -9.16
CA VAL A 708 -22.24 11.29 -8.83
C VAL A 708 -22.55 10.11 -9.74
N ARG A 709 -21.82 10.01 -10.85
CA ARG A 709 -21.95 8.89 -11.76
C ARG A 709 -20.82 7.94 -11.43
N GLN A 710 -21.17 6.73 -10.99
CA GLN A 710 -20.22 5.63 -10.97
C GLN A 710 -19.92 5.26 -12.42
N VAL A 711 -18.73 5.62 -12.89
CA VAL A 711 -18.24 5.27 -14.22
C VAL A 711 -17.13 4.26 -14.04
N GLU A 712 -17.27 3.13 -14.72
CA GLU A 712 -16.21 2.14 -14.84
C GLU A 712 -15.08 2.75 -15.70
N ARG A 713 -14.01 3.22 -15.05
CA ARG A 713 -12.85 3.84 -15.71
C ARG A 713 -11.56 3.21 -15.21
N GLU A 714 -10.59 3.10 -16.10
CA GLU A 714 -9.22 2.79 -15.72
C GLU A 714 -8.74 3.85 -14.72
N ARG A 715 -8.22 3.40 -13.58
CA ARG A 715 -7.64 4.29 -12.58
C ARG A 715 -6.47 5.08 -13.15
N TRP A 716 -5.74 4.49 -14.10
CA TRP A 716 -4.64 5.10 -14.82
C TRP A 716 -4.81 4.84 -16.31
N SER A 717 -4.94 5.89 -17.12
CA SER A 717 -4.92 5.76 -18.57
C SER A 717 -3.49 5.61 -19.10
N ALA A 718 -3.37 5.06 -20.31
CA ALA A 718 -2.09 4.92 -21.01
C ALA A 718 -1.30 6.24 -21.11
N SER A 719 -1.99 7.35 -21.36
CA SER A 719 -1.38 8.68 -21.47
C SER A 719 -0.93 9.24 -20.13
N GLU A 720 -1.70 9.01 -19.05
CA GLU A 720 -1.29 9.40 -17.69
C GLU A 720 -0.06 8.64 -17.25
N LEU A 721 0.01 7.34 -17.53
CA LEU A 721 1.20 6.53 -17.23
C LEU A 721 2.45 6.98 -17.97
N ALA A 722 2.30 7.40 -19.24
CA ALA A 722 3.43 7.87 -20.04
C ALA A 722 3.92 9.28 -19.65
N TYR A 723 3.00 10.21 -19.35
CA TYR A 723 3.31 11.64 -19.25
C TYR A 723 3.06 12.28 -17.89
N ALA A 724 2.21 11.70 -17.03
CA ALA A 724 1.83 12.30 -15.74
C ALA A 724 2.66 11.76 -14.56
N VAL A 725 3.32 10.60 -14.70
CA VAL A 725 4.14 10.02 -13.62
C VAL A 725 5.43 10.84 -13.46
N PRO A 726 5.65 11.51 -12.31
CA PRO A 726 6.82 12.36 -12.13
C PRO A 726 8.11 11.56 -12.03
N ALA A 727 9.24 12.20 -12.35
CA ALA A 727 10.56 11.57 -12.20
C ALA A 727 10.77 11.05 -10.77
N GLY A 728 11.40 9.88 -10.65
CA GLY A 728 11.62 9.23 -9.36
C GLY A 728 10.36 8.64 -8.71
N HIS A 729 9.24 8.62 -9.43
CA HIS A 729 8.02 7.90 -9.03
C HIS A 729 7.80 6.66 -9.90
N ALA A 730 6.99 5.75 -9.38
CA ALA A 730 6.43 4.64 -10.13
C ALA A 730 4.97 4.41 -9.69
N VAL A 731 4.16 3.88 -10.60
CA VAL A 731 2.83 3.35 -10.29
C VAL A 731 2.97 1.86 -10.04
N ILE A 732 2.65 1.42 -8.81
CA ILE A 732 2.89 0.06 -8.34
C ILE A 732 1.56 -0.58 -7.95
N ARG A 733 1.24 -1.71 -8.58
CA ARG A 733 0.15 -2.61 -8.19
C ARG A 733 0.74 -3.82 -7.48
N LEU A 734 0.13 -4.21 -6.35
CA LEU A 734 0.63 -5.29 -5.50
C LEU A 734 -0.46 -6.34 -5.29
N ALA A 735 -0.06 -7.60 -5.28
CA ALA A 735 -0.90 -8.72 -4.88
C ALA A 735 -0.10 -9.67 -4.00
N THR A 736 -0.76 -10.25 -2.99
CA THR A 736 -0.17 -11.25 -2.11
C THR A 736 -0.47 -12.66 -2.61
N VAL A 737 0.30 -13.63 -2.16
CA VAL A 737 0.03 -15.06 -2.41
C VAL A 737 -1.32 -15.54 -1.86
N GLN A 738 -1.91 -14.82 -0.89
CA GLN A 738 -3.23 -15.13 -0.31
C GLN A 738 -4.40 -14.57 -1.15
N GLY A 739 -4.13 -13.75 -2.16
CA GLY A 739 -5.15 -13.15 -3.03
C GLY A 739 -5.54 -11.72 -2.65
N ASP A 740 -5.05 -11.19 -1.52
CA ASP A 740 -5.22 -9.77 -1.19
C ASP A 740 -4.45 -8.91 -2.19
N HIS A 741 -5.04 -7.80 -2.61
CA HIS A 741 -4.43 -6.89 -3.58
C HIS A 741 -4.54 -5.43 -3.13
N ALA A 742 -3.58 -4.62 -3.56
CA ALA A 742 -3.65 -3.17 -3.49
C ALA A 742 -3.89 -2.61 -4.91
N PRO A 743 -4.66 -1.53 -5.05
CA PRO A 743 -4.85 -0.86 -6.33
C PRO A 743 -3.52 -0.31 -6.88
N PRO A 744 -3.44 0.12 -8.14
CA PRO A 744 -2.25 0.81 -8.66
C PRO A 744 -2.01 2.13 -7.92
N LEU A 745 -0.92 2.20 -7.15
CA LEU A 745 -0.56 3.35 -6.31
C LEU A 745 0.57 4.15 -6.92
N LEU A 746 0.46 5.48 -6.94
CA LEU A 746 1.57 6.38 -7.25
C LEU A 746 2.50 6.49 -6.04
N VAL A 747 3.76 6.11 -6.22
CA VAL A 747 4.73 6.01 -5.14
C VAL A 747 5.96 6.83 -5.48
N HIS A 748 6.36 7.72 -4.57
CA HIS A 748 7.65 8.39 -4.58
C HIS A 748 8.71 7.40 -4.07
N LEU A 749 9.70 7.08 -4.91
CA LEU A 749 10.71 6.06 -4.61
C LEU A 749 11.89 6.68 -3.84
N ASP A 750 11.73 6.81 -2.53
CA ASP A 750 12.69 7.37 -1.56
C ASP A 750 13.04 6.43 -0.39
N GLY A 751 12.75 5.14 -0.56
CA GLY A 751 12.81 4.10 0.47
C GLY A 751 14.18 3.79 1.07
#